data_AF-A0A7S4B5L7-F1
#
_entry.id   AF-A0A7S4B5L7-F1
#
_cell.length_a   1.000
_cell.length_b   1.000
_cell.length_c   1.000
_cell.angle_alpha   90.00
_cell.angle_beta   90.00
_cell.angle_gamma   90.00
#
_symmetry.space_group_name_H-M   'P 1'
#
loop_
_entity.id
_entity.type
_entity.pdbx_description
1 polymer ?
#
loop_
_entity_poly.entity_id
_entity_poly.type
_entity_poly.pdbx_seq_one_letter_code
_entity_poly.pdbx_strand_id
1 'polypeptide(L)'
;SAALNVCRTYSAVDGVVLRGECGGGCADPRMGGRAGQAQRPLCGGRLPACVLALGLVARTHGMRSACLAHTRFSDGSHKASVFGSRGTLRLCAGRVEARAEEVGTTPQEEPVPFWESRGQVWSTKKSLMEADSPELESSTPLPPPRSAFSGGYTAPAHLKTWEPFTYASAEERRAAVRDYVRERPAVAQLPLRILLIGGPSSGKGTIAPMLSHAFRARALSVGQLLRGEARARTQRGRFASEAMARGELLSDALVFSLLLDRLGEDAWHQGWLIDGFPRSAAQARALLSDAYPELRPDVVVLLNRPRELVKEFMLGRMTDTATGQTYHPTYAPPPAEVGCRLVWRVDDVPEVVERRIKQAEASLDSIARIFSEAGVPVCAFDNARSELETFAEIAAFVEGVASARGERRDAGAAEEVDVEALCDADDEECVAAYAPPQTPALLYAVARCNEYDAADFLPVLVGGEQVGWVSREMHAHLTPYLAQGRACELVTLNSREMLGHEPRYAVSLAPDEVSERGRTETVAALVAGLVADGVINSRTLRHELQDVRAADSDFGSPPLLRIERAAVVYFGVPSYGVHVNGYVRDPKRPDDPTPHAVWVGVRAMCKATYPGLYDQMAAGGQPSGMSLLLNAQKEVGEEASLPPDAVARMRPTGAVSYRYATRKGLSTKRLATFDLELPSGLSPLCSDGEVEHFELVQVDELLHSLRTRLAAWKPNSALVAVDFAVRHGLVSPDEPGYFEIVRMLRAGG
;
A
#
# COMPACT_ATOMS: atom_id res chain seq x y z
N SER A 1 15.60 30.50 -29.54
CA SER A 1 15.84 30.10 -30.94
C SER A 1 16.91 29.02 -30.99
N ALA A 2 16.69 27.99 -31.81
CA ALA A 2 17.66 27.06 -32.43
C ALA A 2 19.02 26.73 -31.75
N ALA A 3 19.09 25.51 -31.20
CA ALA A 3 19.86 24.35 -31.71
C ALA A 3 21.41 24.26 -31.67
N LEU A 4 21.87 22.99 -31.62
CA LEU A 4 23.22 22.41 -31.89
C LEU A 4 24.27 22.59 -30.76
N ASN A 5 24.82 21.57 -30.06
CA ASN A 5 24.97 20.10 -30.19
C ASN A 5 26.27 19.61 -30.90
N VAL A 6 26.83 18.49 -30.39
CA VAL A 6 27.86 17.56 -30.97
C VAL A 6 29.37 17.74 -30.68
N CYS A 7 29.86 16.89 -29.75
CA CYS A 7 31.03 15.98 -29.74
C CYS A 7 32.49 16.31 -30.19
N ARG A 8 33.41 15.89 -29.30
CA ARG A 8 34.65 15.07 -29.49
C ARG A 8 35.72 15.46 -30.53
N THR A 9 36.96 15.55 -30.03
CA THR A 9 38.18 15.11 -30.74
C THR A 9 39.09 14.28 -29.82
N TYR A 10 39.59 13.16 -30.34
CA TYR A 10 40.65 12.34 -29.76
C TYR A 10 42.02 12.87 -30.22
N SER A 11 43.06 12.71 -29.39
CA SER A 11 44.46 12.51 -29.81
C SER A 11 45.25 11.85 -28.69
N ALA A 12 46.10 10.89 -29.04
CA ALA A 12 46.96 10.12 -28.13
C ALA A 12 48.45 10.50 -28.31
N VAL A 13 49.38 9.63 -27.85
CA VAL A 13 50.87 9.74 -27.92
C VAL A 13 51.44 10.60 -26.78
N ASP A 14 52.40 10.20 -25.91
CA ASP A 14 53.29 9.01 -25.74
C ASP A 14 53.15 8.42 -24.30
N GLY A 15 53.67 7.24 -23.90
CA GLY A 15 54.50 6.27 -24.62
C GLY A 15 55.79 5.86 -23.87
N VAL A 16 55.73 5.09 -22.77
CA VAL A 16 56.88 4.31 -22.25
C VAL A 16 56.42 2.94 -21.73
N VAL A 17 57.11 1.88 -22.18
CA VAL A 17 56.85 0.45 -21.89
C VAL A 17 58.09 -0.16 -21.23
N LEU A 18 57.91 -1.02 -20.22
CA LEU A 18 58.72 -2.23 -19.90
C LEU A 18 57.91 -3.07 -18.87
N ARG A 19 57.23 -4.19 -19.20
CA ARG A 19 57.61 -5.56 -19.67
C ARG A 19 57.86 -6.60 -18.56
N GLY A 20 57.28 -7.81 -18.76
CA GLY A 20 57.37 -9.00 -17.89
C GLY A 20 55.99 -9.35 -17.30
N GLU A 21 55.14 -10.24 -17.84
CA GLU A 21 55.34 -11.62 -18.35
C GLU A 21 56.12 -12.52 -17.36
N CYS A 22 55.72 -13.75 -17.03
CA CYS A 22 54.56 -14.57 -17.42
C CYS A 22 54.43 -15.78 -16.45
N GLY A 23 53.32 -16.55 -16.51
CA GLY A 23 53.32 -17.96 -16.03
C GLY A 23 52.19 -18.37 -15.09
N GLY A 24 51.12 -18.95 -15.65
CA GLY A 24 49.99 -19.51 -14.90
C GLY A 24 50.23 -20.89 -14.25
N GLY A 25 49.15 -21.50 -13.76
CA GLY A 25 49.13 -22.88 -13.26
C GLY A 25 47.98 -23.16 -12.29
N CYS A 26 47.01 -23.99 -12.70
CA CYS A 26 45.91 -24.46 -11.85
C CYS A 26 46.38 -25.55 -10.87
N ALA A 27 45.83 -25.59 -9.64
CA ALA A 27 45.41 -26.82 -8.94
C ALA A 27 44.77 -26.55 -7.55
N ASP A 28 43.60 -27.14 -7.30
CA ASP A 28 43.12 -27.52 -5.95
C ASP A 28 44.01 -28.69 -5.44
N PRO A 29 44.40 -28.75 -4.16
CA PRO A 29 43.57 -29.52 -3.23
C PRO A 29 43.44 -28.94 -1.80
N ARG A 30 42.20 -28.95 -1.33
CA ARG A 30 41.68 -29.43 -0.02
C ARG A 30 42.67 -29.99 1.02
N MET A 31 42.19 -29.97 2.27
CA MET A 31 42.61 -30.76 3.46
C MET A 31 43.67 -30.11 4.37
N GLY A 32 43.17 -29.34 5.34
CA GLY A 32 43.07 -29.83 6.71
C GLY A 32 44.31 -29.77 7.64
N GLY A 33 44.02 -29.48 8.92
CA GLY A 33 44.82 -30.05 10.02
C GLY A 33 45.71 -29.10 10.81
N ARG A 34 45.10 -28.41 11.77
CA ARG A 34 45.56 -28.29 13.18
C ARG A 34 47.05 -28.04 13.49
N ALA A 35 47.23 -26.92 14.20
CA ALA A 35 47.97 -26.79 15.46
C ALA A 35 49.51 -26.94 15.45
N GLY A 36 50.18 -25.94 16.05
CA GLY A 36 51.61 -25.98 16.34
C GLY A 36 52.14 -24.67 16.89
N GLN A 37 52.01 -24.44 18.20
CA GLN A 37 52.71 -23.34 18.88
C GLN A 37 54.23 -23.57 18.80
N ALA A 38 55.00 -22.56 18.40
CA ALA A 38 56.37 -22.38 18.89
C ALA A 38 56.90 -20.95 18.67
N GLN A 39 57.04 -20.23 19.79
CA GLN A 39 58.21 -19.43 20.20
C GLN A 39 58.85 -18.41 19.22
N ARG A 40 58.91 -17.17 19.71
CA ARG A 40 59.79 -16.08 19.25
C ARG A 40 61.28 -16.49 19.31
N PRO A 41 62.14 -15.78 18.58
CA PRO A 41 63.12 -14.96 19.32
C PRO A 41 63.14 -13.47 18.91
N LEU A 42 63.82 -12.67 19.72
CA LEU A 42 63.92 -11.21 19.59
C LEU A 42 65.00 -10.77 18.59
N CYS A 43 64.71 -9.67 17.87
CA CYS A 43 65.61 -8.60 17.40
C CYS A 43 64.72 -7.55 16.69
N GLY A 44 64.91 -6.23 16.73
CA GLY A 44 65.93 -5.40 17.40
C GLY A 44 66.23 -4.16 16.55
N GLY A 45 65.74 -2.97 16.93
CA GLY A 45 65.94 -1.69 16.22
C GLY A 45 64.62 -0.97 15.93
N ARG A 46 64.21 0.03 16.72
CA ARG A 46 64.62 1.47 16.65
C ARG A 46 64.29 2.15 15.31
N LEU A 47 63.15 2.87 15.30
CA LEU A 47 62.91 4.03 14.45
C LEU A 47 62.66 5.26 15.36
N PRO A 48 63.20 6.44 15.06
CA PRO A 48 63.07 7.62 15.91
C PRO A 48 61.80 8.42 15.63
N ALA A 49 61.27 9.08 16.66
CA ALA A 49 60.27 10.13 16.52
C ALA A 49 60.93 11.46 16.12
N CYS A 50 60.23 12.27 15.33
CA CYS A 50 60.53 13.68 15.14
C CYS A 50 59.28 14.51 15.43
N VAL A 51 59.40 15.47 16.36
CA VAL A 51 58.39 16.46 16.74
C VAL A 51 59.04 17.84 16.62
N LEU A 52 58.37 18.77 15.92
CA LEU A 52 58.48 20.24 15.94
C LEU A 52 57.56 20.72 14.78
N ALA A 53 56.41 21.38 14.96
CA ALA A 53 55.97 22.50 15.80
C ALA A 53 56.29 23.90 15.25
N LEU A 54 55.27 24.77 15.31
CA LEU A 54 55.20 26.22 15.09
C LEU A 54 55.16 26.77 13.63
N GLY A 55 54.19 27.66 13.41
CA GLY A 55 53.92 28.32 12.12
C GLY A 55 52.71 29.26 12.17
N LEU A 56 52.58 30.09 13.22
CA LEU A 56 51.47 31.02 13.38
C LEU A 56 51.67 32.28 12.51
N VAL A 57 50.76 32.59 11.58
CA VAL A 57 50.69 33.92 10.94
C VAL A 57 49.25 34.39 10.86
N ALA A 58 48.92 35.41 11.64
CA ALA A 58 47.69 36.17 11.49
C ALA A 58 47.83 37.21 10.36
N ARG A 59 46.77 37.42 9.58
CA ARG A 59 46.56 38.69 8.83
C ARG A 59 45.11 39.13 8.91
N THR A 60 44.88 40.11 9.77
CA THR A 60 43.66 40.92 9.83
C THR A 60 43.75 42.10 8.86
N HIS A 61 42.83 42.21 7.90
CA HIS A 61 42.36 43.44 7.22
C HIS A 61 40.98 43.06 6.62
N GLY A 62 39.93 43.89 6.61
CA GLY A 62 39.81 45.28 7.05
C GLY A 62 38.93 46.07 6.09
N MET A 63 37.61 46.09 6.33
CA MET A 63 36.57 47.01 5.78
C MET A 63 36.59 47.40 4.28
N ARG A 64 35.44 47.28 3.61
CA ARG A 64 34.57 48.46 3.29
C ARG A 64 33.31 48.08 2.48
N SER A 65 32.22 48.78 2.78
CA SER A 65 30.99 48.80 2.01
C SER A 65 31.15 49.63 0.73
N ALA A 66 30.45 49.24 -0.34
CA ALA A 66 30.08 50.16 -1.43
C ALA A 66 28.81 49.66 -2.15
N CYS A 67 27.68 50.30 -1.89
CA CYS A 67 26.61 50.36 -2.88
C CYS A 67 26.95 51.45 -3.89
N LEU A 68 26.76 51.19 -5.18
CA LEU A 68 26.36 52.23 -6.14
C LEU A 68 25.66 51.57 -7.35
N ALA A 69 24.63 52.25 -7.85
CA ALA A 69 23.67 51.73 -8.81
C ALA A 69 23.85 52.36 -10.21
N HIS A 70 22.86 52.12 -11.08
CA HIS A 70 22.57 52.70 -12.42
C HIS A 70 22.90 51.76 -13.61
N THR A 71 22.06 51.65 -14.67
CA THR A 71 20.87 52.47 -15.08
C THR A 71 19.95 51.77 -16.10
N ARG A 72 18.59 51.90 -15.95
CA ARG A 72 17.55 52.24 -16.99
C ARG A 72 17.27 51.28 -18.20
N PHE A 73 16.11 51.25 -18.89
CA PHE A 73 14.71 51.75 -18.74
C PHE A 73 13.75 51.03 -19.73
N SER A 74 12.48 50.80 -19.35
CA SER A 74 11.22 50.96 -20.15
C SER A 74 10.06 50.23 -19.42
N ASP A 75 9.08 50.93 -18.81
CA ASP A 75 7.83 51.51 -19.35
C ASP A 75 6.75 50.48 -19.78
N GLY A 76 5.48 50.56 -19.31
CA GLY A 76 4.90 51.54 -18.38
C GLY A 76 3.38 51.38 -18.11
N SER A 77 2.75 52.48 -17.64
CA SER A 77 1.30 52.67 -17.30
C SER A 77 0.77 51.95 -16.04
N HIS A 78 0.45 52.62 -14.92
CA HIS A 78 -0.71 53.50 -14.58
C HIS A 78 -1.72 52.74 -13.67
N LYS A 79 -2.25 53.26 -12.54
CA LYS A 79 -2.22 54.59 -11.88
C LYS A 79 -2.26 54.42 -10.33
N ALA A 80 -1.77 55.42 -9.60
CA ALA A 80 -1.80 55.49 -8.13
C ALA A 80 -3.18 55.93 -7.58
N SER A 81 -3.46 55.77 -6.28
CA SER A 81 -3.20 56.86 -5.32
C SER A 81 -2.81 56.39 -3.91
N VAL A 82 -2.03 57.23 -3.20
CA VAL A 82 -1.49 57.03 -1.85
C VAL A 82 -1.74 58.28 -1.01
N PHE A 83 -2.11 58.12 0.27
CA PHE A 83 -1.89 59.02 1.41
C PHE A 83 -2.47 58.30 2.65
N GLY A 84 -1.87 58.16 3.83
CA GLY A 84 -0.55 58.39 4.44
C GLY A 84 -0.68 57.82 5.88
N SER A 85 0.30 57.64 6.77
CA SER A 85 1.74 57.88 6.81
C SER A 85 2.22 57.52 8.24
N ARG A 86 3.40 56.90 8.40
CA ARG A 86 4.19 56.73 9.66
C ARG A 86 3.61 55.82 10.77
N GLY A 87 4.49 55.01 11.38
CA GLY A 87 4.16 54.31 12.64
C GLY A 87 4.90 53.01 12.98
N THR A 88 6.19 52.85 12.63
CA THR A 88 6.97 51.68 13.11
C THR A 88 7.29 51.81 14.60
N LEU A 89 7.03 50.77 15.40
CA LEU A 89 7.99 50.24 16.39
C LEU A 89 7.58 48.88 16.98
N ARG A 90 8.52 48.24 17.68
CA ARG A 90 8.60 46.81 18.01
C ARG A 90 8.48 46.53 19.52
N LEU A 91 7.96 45.33 19.83
CA LEU A 91 8.38 44.39 20.89
C LEU A 91 8.26 44.76 22.40
N CYS A 92 7.39 43.96 23.05
CA CYS A 92 7.66 43.10 24.24
C CYS A 92 7.68 43.63 25.70
N ALA A 93 7.05 42.79 26.54
CA ALA A 93 7.14 42.64 28.00
C ALA A 93 6.65 43.82 28.89
N GLY A 94 5.98 43.61 30.03
CA GLY A 94 5.42 42.38 30.62
C GLY A 94 5.08 42.56 32.11
N ARG A 95 3.99 41.92 32.59
CA ARG A 95 3.50 41.78 34.00
C ARG A 95 3.33 43.04 34.88
N VAL A 96 2.28 43.04 35.72
CA VAL A 96 2.32 43.11 37.20
C VAL A 96 0.90 42.87 37.76
N GLU A 97 0.81 42.52 39.05
CA GLU A 97 -0.31 41.81 39.70
C GLU A 97 -1.31 42.72 40.46
N ALA A 98 -2.33 42.05 41.01
CA ALA A 98 -3.57 42.55 41.60
C ALA A 98 -3.52 43.24 42.99
N ARG A 99 -4.58 44.01 43.30
CA ARG A 99 -5.47 43.95 44.51
C ARG A 99 -6.64 44.93 44.30
N ALA A 100 -7.92 44.54 44.48
CA ALA A 100 -8.68 44.40 45.74
C ALA A 100 -8.80 45.75 46.50
N GLU A 101 -9.94 46.19 47.04
CA GLU A 101 -10.96 45.44 47.81
C GLU A 101 -12.31 46.21 47.83
N GLU A 102 -13.47 45.54 47.78
CA GLU A 102 -14.59 45.49 48.78
C GLU A 102 -15.93 45.40 47.98
N VAL A 103 -17.16 45.12 48.47
CA VAL A 103 -17.82 44.33 49.55
C VAL A 103 -19.32 44.25 49.14
N GLY A 104 -20.15 43.23 49.42
CA GLY A 104 -19.94 41.91 50.04
C GLY A 104 -21.27 41.15 50.24
N THR A 105 -21.23 40.08 51.06
CA THR A 105 -22.34 39.23 51.59
C THR A 105 -22.98 38.15 50.69
N THR A 106 -23.09 36.95 51.28
CA THR A 106 -23.47 35.60 50.79
C THR A 106 -24.68 35.07 51.60
N PRO A 107 -25.21 33.82 51.47
CA PRO A 107 -24.82 32.62 50.67
C PRO A 107 -25.97 32.12 49.74
N GLN A 108 -26.17 30.87 49.27
CA GLN A 108 -25.63 29.53 49.61
C GLN A 108 -25.81 28.51 48.43
N GLU A 109 -25.18 27.33 48.56
CA GLU A 109 -25.45 25.95 48.02
C GLU A 109 -26.51 25.72 46.89
N GLU A 110 -26.37 24.78 45.94
CA GLU A 110 -25.26 23.94 45.41
C GLU A 110 -25.67 23.37 44.01
N PRO A 111 -24.88 22.53 43.27
CA PRO A 111 -24.94 22.46 41.80
C PRO A 111 -25.91 21.44 41.17
N VAL A 112 -26.15 21.58 39.85
CA VAL A 112 -26.97 20.67 39.00
C VAL A 112 -26.15 20.22 37.76
N PRO A 113 -26.24 18.94 37.30
CA PRO A 113 -25.29 18.37 36.32
C PRO A 113 -25.84 18.19 34.89
N PHE A 114 -25.08 17.44 34.06
CA PHE A 114 -25.48 16.52 32.95
C PHE A 114 -27.00 16.19 32.87
N TRP A 115 -27.64 15.89 31.72
CA TRP A 115 -27.16 15.26 30.46
C TRP A 115 -28.15 15.46 29.27
N GLU A 116 -27.71 15.18 28.03
CA GLU A 116 -28.50 14.92 26.80
C GLU A 116 -29.35 16.05 26.13
N SER A 117 -29.52 16.04 24.79
CA SER A 117 -30.52 15.18 24.14
C SER A 117 -30.43 15.09 22.61
N ARG A 118 -30.98 13.98 22.07
CA ARG A 118 -31.18 13.73 20.64
C ARG A 118 -32.42 14.46 20.10
N GLY A 119 -32.37 14.79 18.81
CA GLY A 119 -33.50 14.57 17.89
C GLY A 119 -34.66 15.56 17.92
N GLN A 120 -34.79 16.35 16.84
CA GLN A 120 -36.10 16.82 16.37
C GLN A 120 -36.33 16.41 14.92
N VAL A 121 -37.52 15.86 14.68
CA VAL A 121 -38.14 15.67 13.36
C VAL A 121 -39.30 16.67 13.27
N TRP A 122 -39.47 17.31 12.13
CA TRP A 122 -40.71 17.99 11.74
C TRP A 122 -41.12 17.42 10.37
N SER A 123 -42.17 16.60 10.31
CA SER A 123 -43.58 16.96 10.03
C SER A 123 -43.85 17.13 8.52
N THR A 124 -44.99 16.76 7.92
CA THR A 124 -46.41 16.81 8.36
C THR A 124 -47.20 15.62 7.76
N LYS A 125 -48.24 15.05 8.39
CA LYS A 125 -49.60 15.60 8.54
C LYS A 125 -50.41 14.80 9.57
N LYS A 126 -51.35 15.46 10.26
CA LYS A 126 -52.26 14.89 11.29
C LYS A 126 -53.67 15.49 11.15
N SER A 127 -54.69 14.63 11.10
CA SER A 127 -56.14 14.93 11.20
C SER A 127 -56.88 13.59 11.00
N LEU A 128 -57.82 13.09 11.83
CA LEU A 128 -58.62 13.60 12.97
C LEU A 128 -58.75 12.43 14.02
N MET A 129 -58.83 12.67 15.35
CA MET A 129 -60.05 12.71 16.22
C MET A 129 -61.04 11.54 16.01
N GLU A 130 -61.68 10.91 17.01
CA GLU A 130 -61.52 10.78 18.48
C GLU A 130 -62.52 9.69 18.99
N ALA A 131 -62.55 9.41 20.29
CA ALA A 131 -63.63 8.74 21.07
C ALA A 131 -63.78 7.19 21.12
N ASP A 132 -63.72 6.71 22.37
CA ASP A 132 -64.55 5.71 23.08
C ASP A 132 -64.59 4.20 22.73
N SER A 133 -64.42 3.40 23.79
CA SER A 133 -64.66 1.94 23.88
C SER A 133 -66.15 1.64 24.15
N PRO A 134 -66.65 0.43 23.81
CA PRO A 134 -66.53 -0.69 24.77
C PRO A 134 -66.38 -2.10 24.12
N GLU A 135 -66.29 -3.11 24.99
CA GLU A 135 -66.13 -4.53 24.67
C GLU A 135 -67.37 -5.16 24.00
N LEU A 136 -67.18 -6.02 22.98
CA LEU A 136 -67.75 -7.38 22.98
C LEU A 136 -67.21 -8.30 21.85
N GLU A 137 -66.95 -9.55 22.24
CA GLU A 137 -67.09 -10.81 21.48
C GLU A 137 -66.26 -11.14 20.21
N SER A 138 -66.09 -12.46 20.06
CA SER A 138 -65.17 -13.16 19.17
C SER A 138 -65.53 -13.13 17.68
N SER A 139 -64.52 -12.96 16.82
CA SER A 139 -64.45 -13.68 15.55
C SER A 139 -63.01 -13.81 15.01
N THR A 140 -62.67 -15.04 14.59
CA THR A 140 -61.58 -15.49 13.69
C THR A 140 -60.28 -14.67 13.53
N PRO A 141 -59.09 -15.28 13.70
CA PRO A 141 -57.83 -14.65 13.30
C PRO A 141 -57.81 -14.40 11.78
N LEU A 142 -57.47 -13.16 11.40
CA LEU A 142 -57.17 -12.82 10.00
C LEU A 142 -56.00 -13.69 9.50
N PRO A 143 -56.05 -14.21 8.26
CA PRO A 143 -54.96 -14.99 7.71
C PRO A 143 -53.69 -14.13 7.57
N PRO A 144 -52.49 -14.71 7.66
CA PRO A 144 -51.26 -13.99 7.35
C PRO A 144 -51.33 -13.42 5.92
N PRO A 145 -50.63 -12.30 5.65
CA PRO A 145 -50.64 -11.68 4.32
C PRO A 145 -50.25 -12.73 3.28
N ARG A 146 -51.17 -12.98 2.33
CA ARG A 146 -50.99 -14.01 1.30
C ARG A 146 -49.67 -13.79 0.57
N SER A 147 -48.94 -14.87 0.37
CA SER A 147 -47.79 -14.95 -0.52
C SER A 147 -48.19 -14.55 -1.94
N ALA A 148 -48.08 -13.27 -2.27
CA ALA A 148 -48.18 -12.78 -3.63
C ALA A 148 -46.84 -13.03 -4.33
N PHE A 149 -46.91 -13.59 -5.54
CA PHE A 149 -45.79 -13.93 -6.42
C PHE A 149 -44.96 -15.19 -6.07
N SER A 150 -45.60 -16.35 -6.25
CA SER A 150 -44.96 -17.53 -6.85
C SER A 150 -44.79 -17.40 -8.38
N GLY A 151 -44.66 -16.17 -8.89
CA GLY A 151 -44.51 -15.86 -10.31
C GLY A 151 -43.05 -15.92 -10.70
N GLY A 152 -42.59 -17.05 -11.23
CA GLY A 152 -41.28 -17.13 -11.87
C GLY A 152 -41.19 -16.13 -13.01
N TYR A 153 -40.20 -15.22 -12.97
CA TYR A 153 -39.97 -14.26 -14.04
C TYR A 153 -39.37 -14.98 -15.25
N THR A 154 -40.22 -15.50 -16.13
CA THR A 154 -39.82 -15.88 -17.48
C THR A 154 -39.53 -14.61 -18.28
N ALA A 155 -38.27 -14.43 -18.70
CA ALA A 155 -37.86 -13.35 -19.59
C ALA A 155 -38.75 -13.30 -20.86
N PRO A 156 -39.11 -12.10 -21.37
CA PRO A 156 -39.96 -11.96 -22.55
C PRO A 156 -39.44 -12.75 -23.75
N ALA A 157 -40.29 -13.60 -24.33
CA ALA A 157 -39.91 -14.55 -25.40
C ALA A 157 -39.33 -13.90 -26.67
N HIS A 158 -39.52 -12.59 -26.87
CA HIS A 158 -39.02 -11.82 -28.00
C HIS A 158 -37.53 -11.43 -27.90
N LEU A 159 -36.86 -11.68 -26.77
CA LEU A 159 -35.41 -11.40 -26.59
C LEU A 159 -34.50 -12.51 -27.16
N LYS A 160 -35.06 -13.66 -27.55
CA LYS A 160 -34.34 -14.86 -28.04
C LYS A 160 -33.92 -14.79 -29.52
N THR A 161 -33.20 -13.76 -29.93
CA THR A 161 -32.56 -13.68 -31.27
C THR A 161 -31.04 -13.86 -31.22
N TRP A 162 -30.48 -14.17 -30.06
CA TRP A 162 -29.04 -14.26 -29.82
C TRP A 162 -28.71 -15.63 -29.23
N GLU A 163 -27.49 -16.11 -29.49
CA GLU A 163 -26.94 -17.25 -28.77
C GLU A 163 -26.82 -16.89 -27.27
N PRO A 164 -27.06 -17.84 -26.34
CA PRO A 164 -27.00 -17.53 -24.92
C PRO A 164 -25.61 -17.05 -24.51
N PHE A 165 -25.54 -15.91 -23.80
CA PHE A 165 -24.27 -15.46 -23.21
C PHE A 165 -23.81 -16.46 -22.15
N THR A 166 -22.62 -17.04 -22.33
CA THR A 166 -22.04 -18.00 -21.39
C THR A 166 -20.92 -17.33 -20.61
N TYR A 167 -21.13 -17.15 -19.30
CA TYR A 167 -20.03 -16.85 -18.39
C TYR A 167 -19.19 -18.09 -18.14
N ALA A 168 -17.87 -17.91 -18.20
CA ALA A 168 -16.93 -18.88 -17.67
C ALA A 168 -16.99 -18.91 -16.13
N SER A 169 -16.51 -19.99 -15.52
CA SER A 169 -16.21 -20.00 -14.09
C SER A 169 -15.05 -19.07 -13.76
N ALA A 170 -14.87 -18.76 -12.47
CA ALA A 170 -13.70 -18.01 -12.02
C ALA A 170 -12.39 -18.75 -12.34
N GLU A 171 -12.39 -20.09 -12.30
CA GLU A 171 -11.18 -20.86 -12.60
C GLU A 171 -10.84 -20.89 -14.08
N GLU A 172 -11.83 -21.00 -14.97
CA GLU A 172 -11.60 -20.92 -16.42
C GLU A 172 -11.07 -19.54 -16.83
N ARG A 173 -11.56 -18.44 -16.22
CA ARG A 173 -10.96 -17.10 -16.41
C ARG A 173 -9.52 -17.04 -15.92
N ARG A 174 -9.21 -17.59 -14.74
CA ARG A 174 -7.83 -17.65 -14.23
C ARG A 174 -6.93 -18.50 -15.13
N ALA A 175 -7.41 -19.63 -15.63
CA ALA A 175 -6.69 -20.49 -16.57
C ALA A 175 -6.36 -19.76 -17.87
N ALA A 176 -7.35 -19.15 -18.53
CA ALA A 176 -7.17 -18.43 -19.79
C ALA A 176 -6.10 -17.32 -19.69
N VAL A 177 -6.07 -16.56 -18.58
CA VAL A 177 -5.03 -15.52 -18.39
C VAL A 177 -3.67 -16.13 -18.08
N ARG A 178 -3.58 -17.19 -17.24
CA ARG A 178 -2.31 -17.90 -16.98
C ARG A 178 -1.71 -18.49 -18.26
N ASP A 179 -2.55 -19.08 -19.11
CA ASP A 179 -2.14 -19.64 -20.40
C ASP A 179 -1.63 -18.54 -21.35
N TYR A 180 -2.36 -17.41 -21.46
CA TYR A 180 -1.92 -16.25 -22.24
C TYR A 180 -0.55 -15.71 -21.78
N VAL A 181 -0.36 -15.51 -20.46
CA VAL A 181 0.91 -15.01 -19.89
C VAL A 181 2.06 -16.01 -20.10
N ARG A 182 1.79 -17.32 -20.00
CA ARG A 182 2.79 -18.37 -20.26
C ARG A 182 3.26 -18.37 -21.72
N GLU A 183 2.34 -18.12 -22.65
CA GLU A 183 2.65 -18.07 -24.09
C GLU A 183 3.38 -16.79 -24.52
N ARG A 184 3.13 -15.65 -23.83
CA ARG A 184 3.60 -14.30 -24.25
C ARG A 184 4.34 -13.54 -23.14
N PRO A 185 5.42 -14.11 -22.54
CA PRO A 185 6.07 -13.52 -21.37
C PRO A 185 6.70 -12.14 -21.62
N ALA A 186 7.18 -11.86 -22.83
CA ALA A 186 7.82 -10.58 -23.17
C ALA A 186 6.80 -9.43 -23.30
N VAL A 187 5.65 -9.68 -23.94
CA VAL A 187 4.57 -8.70 -24.08
C VAL A 187 3.95 -8.36 -22.73
N ALA A 188 3.82 -9.36 -21.84
CA ALA A 188 3.33 -9.22 -20.47
C ALA A 188 4.25 -8.40 -19.53
N GLN A 189 5.42 -7.95 -20.01
CA GLN A 189 6.37 -7.11 -19.25
C GLN A 189 6.45 -5.67 -19.77
N LEU A 190 5.77 -5.33 -20.88
CA LEU A 190 5.79 -3.97 -21.41
C LEU A 190 4.82 -3.07 -20.62
N PRO A 191 5.26 -1.87 -20.14
CA PRO A 191 4.38 -0.96 -19.41
C PRO A 191 3.39 -0.27 -20.36
N LEU A 192 2.20 -0.85 -20.43
CA LEU A 192 1.11 -0.43 -21.31
C LEU A 192 0.09 0.42 -20.56
N ARG A 193 -0.35 1.50 -21.19
CA ARG A 193 -1.36 2.43 -20.67
C ARG A 193 -2.68 2.24 -21.40
N ILE A 194 -3.60 1.52 -20.77
CA ILE A 194 -4.83 0.99 -21.38
C ILE A 194 -6.04 1.77 -20.84
N LEU A 195 -6.89 2.30 -21.71
CA LEU A 195 -8.25 2.72 -21.32
C LEU A 195 -9.25 1.63 -21.69
N LEU A 196 -10.03 1.16 -20.71
CA LEU A 196 -11.17 0.28 -20.94
C LEU A 196 -12.47 1.06 -20.75
N ILE A 197 -13.12 1.39 -21.86
CA ILE A 197 -14.32 2.23 -21.93
C ILE A 197 -15.48 1.37 -22.44
N GLY A 198 -16.72 1.66 -22.03
CA GLY A 198 -17.87 0.87 -22.48
C GLY A 198 -19.13 1.21 -21.70
N GLY A 199 -20.30 0.82 -22.24
CA GLY A 199 -21.60 1.07 -21.62
C GLY A 199 -21.82 0.38 -20.26
N PRO A 200 -22.95 0.66 -19.59
CA PRO A 200 -23.35 -0.13 -18.43
C PRO A 200 -23.50 -1.60 -18.84
N SER A 201 -23.19 -2.52 -17.92
CA SER A 201 -23.28 -3.97 -18.12
C SER A 201 -22.54 -4.56 -19.35
N SER A 202 -21.59 -3.85 -19.97
CA SER A 202 -20.79 -4.38 -21.09
C SER A 202 -19.70 -5.41 -20.68
N GLY A 203 -19.57 -5.73 -19.39
CA GLY A 203 -18.62 -6.74 -18.88
C GLY A 203 -17.24 -6.21 -18.47
N LYS A 204 -17.02 -4.89 -18.44
CA LYS A 204 -15.73 -4.29 -18.03
C LYS A 204 -15.22 -4.78 -16.67
N GLY A 205 -16.10 -4.97 -15.69
CA GLY A 205 -15.74 -5.51 -14.37
C GLY A 205 -15.20 -6.95 -14.38
N THR A 206 -15.42 -7.69 -15.48
CA THR A 206 -14.86 -9.03 -15.70
C THR A 206 -13.59 -8.97 -16.55
N ILE A 207 -13.59 -8.13 -17.59
CA ILE A 207 -12.47 -7.99 -18.54
C ILE A 207 -11.28 -7.20 -17.95
N ALA A 208 -11.52 -6.14 -17.17
CA ALA A 208 -10.45 -5.31 -16.60
C ALA A 208 -9.48 -6.09 -15.69
N PRO A 209 -9.94 -6.94 -14.75
CA PRO A 209 -9.02 -7.78 -13.96
C PRO A 209 -8.22 -8.76 -14.82
N MET A 210 -8.84 -9.34 -15.85
CA MET A 210 -8.15 -10.28 -16.76
C MET A 210 -7.03 -9.58 -17.54
N LEU A 211 -7.30 -8.41 -18.13
CA LEU A 211 -6.29 -7.60 -18.83
C LEU A 211 -5.21 -7.06 -17.89
N SER A 212 -5.59 -6.64 -16.68
CA SER A 212 -4.67 -6.18 -15.63
C SER A 212 -3.65 -7.27 -15.27
N HIS A 213 -4.11 -8.51 -15.10
CA HIS A 213 -3.22 -9.64 -14.84
C HIS A 213 -2.39 -10.04 -16.09
N ALA A 214 -3.00 -10.03 -17.28
CA ALA A 214 -2.34 -10.38 -18.55
C ALA A 214 -1.17 -9.47 -18.92
N PHE A 215 -1.32 -8.16 -18.70
CA PHE A 215 -0.34 -7.13 -19.08
C PHE A 215 0.39 -6.51 -17.88
N ARG A 216 0.21 -7.08 -16.67
CA ARG A 216 0.74 -6.55 -15.39
C ARG A 216 0.39 -5.09 -15.09
N ALA A 217 -0.60 -4.53 -15.80
CA ALA A 217 -0.97 -3.13 -15.71
C ALA A 217 -1.87 -2.88 -14.48
N ARG A 218 -1.56 -1.85 -13.69
CA ARG A 218 -2.32 -1.48 -12.48
C ARG A 218 -3.75 -1.04 -12.84
N ALA A 219 -4.76 -1.84 -12.48
CA ALA A 219 -6.15 -1.51 -12.72
C ALA A 219 -6.71 -0.46 -11.73
N LEU A 220 -7.35 0.59 -12.27
CA LEU A 220 -8.11 1.60 -11.51
C LEU A 220 -9.52 1.75 -12.09
N SER A 221 -10.55 1.34 -11.33
CA SER A 221 -11.94 1.69 -11.67
C SER A 221 -12.32 3.01 -10.99
N VAL A 222 -12.54 4.06 -11.78
CA VAL A 222 -12.95 5.39 -11.24
C VAL A 222 -14.22 5.28 -10.40
N GLY A 223 -15.12 4.35 -10.75
CA GLY A 223 -16.33 4.09 -9.97
C GLY A 223 -16.04 3.48 -8.59
N GLN A 224 -15.01 2.64 -8.44
CA GLN A 224 -14.58 2.11 -7.14
C GLN A 224 -13.88 3.20 -6.31
N LEU A 225 -12.98 3.98 -6.91
CA LEU A 225 -12.25 5.05 -6.22
C LEU A 225 -13.22 6.04 -5.57
N LEU A 226 -14.20 6.55 -6.33
CA LEU A 226 -15.20 7.48 -5.82
C LEU A 226 -16.06 6.89 -4.68
N ARG A 227 -16.35 5.59 -4.70
CA ARG A 227 -17.05 4.90 -3.61
C ARG A 227 -16.17 4.71 -2.38
N GLY A 228 -14.88 4.43 -2.57
CA GLY A 228 -13.88 4.37 -1.49
C GLY A 228 -13.76 5.70 -0.77
N GLU A 229 -13.54 6.78 -1.52
CA GLU A 229 -13.49 8.16 -0.99
C GLU A 229 -14.76 8.53 -0.19
N ALA A 230 -15.94 8.19 -0.72
CA ALA A 230 -17.22 8.42 -0.05
C ALA A 230 -17.38 7.62 1.25
N ARG A 231 -16.99 6.33 1.25
CA ARG A 231 -16.99 5.47 2.46
C ARG A 231 -16.02 5.99 3.52
N ALA A 232 -14.80 6.34 3.11
CA ALA A 232 -13.75 6.90 3.98
C ALA A 232 -14.02 8.35 4.42
N ARG A 233 -15.10 8.98 3.93
CA ARG A 233 -15.52 10.36 4.27
C ARG A 233 -14.42 11.40 4.06
N THR A 234 -13.52 11.19 3.09
CA THR A 234 -12.41 12.12 2.78
C THR A 234 -12.96 13.48 2.33
N GLN A 235 -12.11 14.51 2.22
CA GLN A 235 -12.56 15.81 1.69
C GLN A 235 -13.10 15.68 0.25
N ARG A 236 -12.43 14.91 -0.61
CA ARG A 236 -12.89 14.63 -1.98
C ARG A 236 -14.15 13.76 -1.98
N GLY A 237 -14.24 12.78 -1.08
CA GLY A 237 -15.40 11.92 -0.89
C GLY A 237 -16.65 12.68 -0.43
N ARG A 238 -16.50 13.69 0.43
CA ARG A 238 -17.59 14.60 0.81
C ARG A 238 -18.06 15.43 -0.39
N PHE A 239 -17.15 16.09 -1.11
CA PHE A 239 -17.50 16.82 -2.34
C PHE A 239 -18.18 15.91 -3.39
N ALA A 240 -17.68 14.69 -3.57
CA ALA A 240 -18.26 13.72 -4.50
C ALA A 240 -19.65 13.25 -4.06
N SER A 241 -19.84 12.96 -2.77
CA SER A 241 -21.13 12.55 -2.20
C SER A 241 -22.17 13.67 -2.27
N GLU A 242 -21.76 14.91 -2.00
CA GLU A 242 -22.63 16.09 -2.12
C GLU A 242 -23.06 16.34 -3.57
N ALA A 243 -22.14 16.28 -4.54
CA ALA A 243 -22.47 16.41 -5.94
C ALA A 243 -23.42 15.29 -6.39
N MET A 244 -23.14 14.03 -6.03
CA MET A 244 -24.03 12.89 -6.31
C MET A 244 -25.42 13.06 -5.67
N ALA A 245 -25.50 13.54 -4.43
CA ALA A 245 -26.77 13.79 -3.73
C ALA A 245 -27.59 14.92 -4.37
N ARG A 246 -26.94 15.92 -4.98
CA ARG A 246 -27.59 16.97 -5.78
C ARG A 246 -27.89 16.53 -7.24
N GLY A 247 -27.47 15.34 -7.65
CA GLY A 247 -27.58 14.86 -9.04
C GLY A 247 -26.63 15.56 -10.02
N GLU A 248 -25.61 16.25 -9.50
CA GLU A 248 -24.60 16.97 -10.27
C GLU A 248 -23.53 16.00 -10.80
N LEU A 249 -22.97 16.33 -11.97
CA LEU A 249 -21.78 15.64 -12.46
C LEU A 249 -20.56 16.09 -11.65
N LEU A 250 -19.71 15.13 -11.29
CA LEU A 250 -18.40 15.42 -10.69
C LEU A 250 -17.56 16.26 -11.63
N SER A 251 -16.82 17.24 -11.09
CA SER A 251 -15.91 18.04 -11.90
C SER A 251 -14.77 17.18 -12.44
N ASP A 252 -14.42 17.38 -13.70
CA ASP A 252 -13.34 16.64 -14.37
C ASP A 252 -12.03 16.74 -13.57
N ALA A 253 -11.69 17.91 -13.05
CA ALA A 253 -10.51 18.14 -12.21
C ALA A 253 -10.46 17.27 -10.93
N LEU A 254 -11.62 17.00 -10.29
CA LEU A 254 -11.67 16.10 -9.14
C LEU A 254 -11.39 14.65 -9.58
N VAL A 255 -11.90 14.23 -10.73
CA VAL A 255 -11.64 12.87 -11.25
C VAL A 255 -10.19 12.71 -11.71
N PHE A 256 -9.63 13.72 -12.39
CA PHE A 256 -8.22 13.74 -12.78
C PHE A 256 -7.28 13.69 -11.56
N SER A 257 -7.52 14.50 -10.52
CA SER A 257 -6.70 14.45 -9.30
C SER A 257 -6.80 13.11 -8.55
N LEU A 258 -7.98 12.47 -8.52
CA LEU A 258 -8.12 11.12 -7.96
C LEU A 258 -7.38 10.04 -8.76
N LEU A 259 -7.32 10.16 -10.08
CA LEU A 259 -6.57 9.24 -10.94
C LEU A 259 -5.06 9.40 -10.75
N LEU A 260 -4.54 10.63 -10.78
CA LEU A 260 -3.12 10.92 -10.58
C LEU A 260 -2.63 10.41 -9.22
N ASP A 261 -3.29 10.80 -8.13
CA ASP A 261 -2.92 10.40 -6.77
C ASP A 261 -2.96 8.88 -6.56
N ARG A 262 -3.85 8.16 -7.26
CA ARG A 262 -4.03 6.71 -7.06
C ARG A 262 -3.18 5.83 -7.98
N LEU A 263 -2.78 6.37 -9.13
CA LEU A 263 -1.75 5.75 -9.96
C LEU A 263 -0.42 5.73 -9.19
N GLY A 264 -0.01 6.86 -8.61
CA GLY A 264 1.33 7.01 -8.02
C GLY A 264 2.43 6.91 -9.08
N GLU A 265 3.70 6.94 -8.68
CA GLU A 265 4.80 6.91 -9.66
C GLU A 265 5.07 5.50 -10.23
N ASP A 266 4.80 4.45 -9.47
CA ASP A 266 5.08 3.05 -9.83
C ASP A 266 4.27 2.61 -11.06
N ALA A 267 3.04 3.13 -11.21
CA ALA A 267 2.14 2.82 -12.32
C ALA A 267 2.60 3.40 -13.66
N TRP A 268 3.49 4.40 -13.68
CA TRP A 268 4.10 4.89 -14.92
C TRP A 268 5.17 3.91 -15.45
N HIS A 269 5.77 3.12 -14.55
CA HIS A 269 6.83 2.16 -14.85
C HIS A 269 6.33 0.74 -15.10
N GLN A 270 5.19 0.36 -14.52
CA GLN A 270 4.53 -0.94 -14.71
C GLN A 270 3.38 -0.90 -15.73
N GLY A 271 2.91 0.30 -16.10
CA GLY A 271 1.70 0.49 -16.90
C GLY A 271 0.43 0.48 -16.05
N TRP A 272 -0.68 0.92 -16.66
CA TRP A 272 -1.95 1.09 -15.97
C TRP A 272 -3.14 0.75 -16.87
N LEU A 273 -4.25 0.38 -16.25
CA LEU A 273 -5.53 0.15 -16.90
C LEU A 273 -6.61 0.98 -16.19
N ILE A 274 -7.23 1.94 -16.86
CA ILE A 274 -8.32 2.73 -16.26
C ILE A 274 -9.66 2.23 -16.79
N ASP A 275 -10.52 1.75 -15.89
CA ASP A 275 -11.90 1.31 -16.18
C ASP A 275 -12.89 2.47 -16.00
N GLY A 276 -13.69 2.71 -17.06
CA GLY A 276 -14.87 3.56 -16.99
C GLY A 276 -14.58 5.05 -16.99
N PHE A 277 -13.42 5.46 -17.51
CA PHE A 277 -13.03 6.85 -17.80
C PHE A 277 -12.16 6.87 -19.07
N PRO A 278 -12.24 7.91 -19.92
CA PRO A 278 -13.17 9.05 -19.88
C PRO A 278 -14.62 8.64 -20.15
N ARG A 279 -15.55 9.53 -19.79
CA ARG A 279 -17.01 9.40 -20.04
C ARG A 279 -17.57 10.51 -20.90
N SER A 280 -16.78 11.52 -21.25
CA SER A 280 -17.19 12.63 -22.09
C SER A 280 -16.11 13.01 -23.11
N ALA A 281 -16.53 13.69 -24.17
CA ALA A 281 -15.63 14.29 -25.14
C ALA A 281 -14.64 15.29 -24.51
N ALA A 282 -15.05 16.01 -23.46
CA ALA A 282 -14.20 16.96 -22.76
C ALA A 282 -13.07 16.25 -22.01
N GLN A 283 -13.38 15.17 -21.28
CA GLN A 283 -12.40 14.34 -20.59
C GLN A 283 -11.41 13.66 -21.56
N ALA A 284 -11.90 13.17 -22.71
CA ALA A 284 -11.03 12.61 -23.75
C ALA A 284 -10.05 13.65 -24.33
N ARG A 285 -10.50 14.89 -24.59
CA ARG A 285 -9.61 15.98 -25.02
C ARG A 285 -8.63 16.40 -23.92
N ALA A 286 -9.05 16.40 -22.66
CA ALA A 286 -8.18 16.73 -21.53
C ALA A 286 -7.05 15.68 -21.35
N LEU A 287 -7.34 14.39 -21.52
CA LEU A 287 -6.33 13.32 -21.55
C LEU A 287 -5.29 13.49 -22.68
N LEU A 288 -5.71 14.05 -23.82
CA LEU A 288 -4.83 14.33 -24.96
C LEU A 288 -4.10 15.69 -24.87
N SER A 289 -4.50 16.56 -23.94
CA SER A 289 -3.84 17.86 -23.71
C SER A 289 -2.51 17.70 -22.97
N ASP A 290 -1.72 18.77 -22.88
CA ASP A 290 -0.48 18.80 -22.08
C ASP A 290 -0.74 19.02 -20.58
N ALA A 291 -2.01 19.06 -20.13
CA ALA A 291 -2.36 19.21 -18.72
C ALA A 291 -2.14 17.94 -17.90
N TYR A 292 -2.17 16.76 -18.55
CA TYR A 292 -2.06 15.44 -17.92
C TYR A 292 -1.26 14.46 -18.80
N PRO A 293 0.01 14.77 -19.16
CA PRO A 293 0.78 13.99 -20.12
C PRO A 293 1.02 12.54 -19.68
N GLU A 294 1.04 12.27 -18.38
CA GLU A 294 1.23 10.95 -17.77
C GLU A 294 0.01 10.04 -18.03
N LEU A 295 -1.19 10.63 -17.99
CA LEU A 295 -2.48 9.96 -18.26
C LEU A 295 -2.77 9.72 -19.76
N ARG A 296 -1.85 10.08 -20.67
CA ARG A 296 -2.01 9.73 -22.09
C ARG A 296 -2.00 8.22 -22.29
N PRO A 297 -3.02 7.62 -22.92
CA PRO A 297 -3.05 6.19 -23.17
C PRO A 297 -2.16 5.79 -24.35
N ASP A 298 -1.66 4.56 -24.31
CA ASP A 298 -1.03 3.88 -25.44
C ASP A 298 -2.09 3.15 -26.31
N VAL A 299 -3.22 2.75 -25.71
CA VAL A 299 -4.30 2.03 -26.40
C VAL A 299 -5.66 2.28 -25.74
N VAL A 300 -6.73 2.34 -26.55
CA VAL A 300 -8.12 2.48 -26.10
C VAL A 300 -8.95 1.28 -26.57
N VAL A 301 -9.55 0.61 -25.60
CA VAL A 301 -10.42 -0.56 -25.81
C VAL A 301 -11.86 -0.14 -25.50
N LEU A 302 -12.72 -0.25 -26.50
CA LEU A 302 -14.15 0.02 -26.37
C LEU A 302 -14.90 -1.31 -26.24
N LEU A 303 -15.58 -1.52 -25.12
CA LEU A 303 -16.30 -2.74 -24.81
C LEU A 303 -17.81 -2.52 -24.98
N ASN A 304 -18.32 -3.03 -26.10
CA ASN A 304 -19.72 -2.97 -26.50
C ASN A 304 -20.46 -4.26 -26.10
N ARG A 305 -21.79 -4.19 -26.10
CA ARG A 305 -22.70 -5.32 -25.89
C ARG A 305 -24.06 -4.97 -26.51
N PRO A 306 -24.76 -5.89 -27.20
CA PRO A 306 -26.06 -5.61 -27.81
C PRO A 306 -27.06 -5.00 -26.82
N ARG A 307 -27.83 -3.99 -27.27
CA ARG A 307 -28.79 -3.23 -26.44
C ARG A 307 -29.72 -4.12 -25.61
N GLU A 308 -30.29 -5.15 -26.23
CA GLU A 308 -31.24 -6.04 -25.58
C GLU A 308 -30.59 -6.88 -24.48
N LEU A 309 -29.34 -7.32 -24.69
CA LEU A 309 -28.55 -8.00 -23.66
C LEU A 309 -28.17 -7.02 -22.54
N VAL A 310 -27.79 -5.78 -22.85
CA VAL A 310 -27.55 -4.74 -21.81
C VAL A 310 -28.80 -4.48 -20.97
N LYS A 311 -29.98 -4.40 -21.58
CA LYS A 311 -31.26 -4.28 -20.86
C LYS A 311 -31.49 -5.48 -19.95
N GLU A 312 -31.33 -6.70 -20.45
CA GLU A 312 -31.47 -7.93 -19.66
C GLU A 312 -30.55 -7.89 -18.43
N PHE A 313 -29.26 -7.62 -18.61
CA PHE A 313 -28.29 -7.54 -17.51
C PHE A 313 -28.55 -6.42 -16.50
N MET A 314 -29.13 -5.29 -16.92
CA MET A 314 -29.44 -4.19 -16.03
C MET A 314 -30.75 -4.41 -15.26
N LEU A 315 -31.81 -4.85 -15.95
CA LEU A 315 -33.11 -5.16 -15.33
C LEU A 315 -33.02 -6.42 -14.45
N GLY A 316 -32.18 -7.39 -14.82
CA GLY A 316 -31.89 -8.60 -14.08
C GLY A 316 -30.97 -8.40 -12.85
N ARG A 317 -30.71 -7.16 -12.44
CA ARG A 317 -29.67 -6.83 -11.46
C ARG A 317 -30.21 -6.66 -10.04
N MET A 318 -29.77 -7.55 -9.16
CA MET A 318 -30.06 -7.52 -7.73
C MET A 318 -28.85 -6.99 -6.97
N THR A 319 -29.08 -6.25 -5.89
CA THR A 319 -28.06 -5.84 -4.92
C THR A 319 -28.39 -6.40 -3.55
N ASP A 320 -27.41 -6.99 -2.90
CA ASP A 320 -27.46 -7.35 -1.48
C ASP A 320 -27.41 -6.07 -0.64
N THR A 321 -28.45 -5.83 0.16
CA THR A 321 -28.58 -4.63 1.00
C THR A 321 -27.54 -4.54 2.12
N ALA A 322 -26.93 -5.65 2.54
CA ALA A 322 -25.92 -5.66 3.58
C ALA A 322 -24.51 -5.37 3.05
N THR A 323 -24.15 -5.93 1.89
CA THR A 323 -22.78 -5.85 1.34
C THR A 323 -22.63 -4.85 0.20
N GLY A 324 -23.73 -4.50 -0.49
CA GLY A 324 -23.70 -3.80 -1.76
C GLY A 324 -23.26 -4.67 -2.95
N GLN A 325 -22.98 -5.95 -2.74
CA GLN A 325 -22.63 -6.89 -3.81
C GLN A 325 -23.80 -7.04 -4.79
N THR A 326 -23.47 -7.25 -6.06
CA THR A 326 -24.44 -7.31 -7.16
C THR A 326 -24.50 -8.71 -7.75
N TYR A 327 -25.72 -9.22 -7.96
CA TYR A 327 -26.03 -10.55 -8.46
C TYR A 327 -27.00 -10.48 -9.64
N HIS A 328 -27.15 -11.59 -10.37
CA HIS A 328 -28.09 -11.72 -11.48
C HIS A 328 -28.65 -13.15 -11.52
N PRO A 329 -29.98 -13.39 -11.55
CA PRO A 329 -30.55 -14.74 -11.41
C PRO A 329 -30.00 -15.77 -12.40
N THR A 330 -29.87 -15.37 -13.68
CA THR A 330 -29.31 -16.22 -14.75
C THR A 330 -27.79 -16.33 -14.73
N TYR A 331 -27.07 -15.20 -14.68
CA TYR A 331 -25.66 -15.11 -15.07
C TYR A 331 -24.67 -15.03 -13.90
N ALA A 332 -25.14 -14.66 -12.72
CA ALA A 332 -24.37 -14.58 -11.49
C ALA A 332 -25.31 -14.90 -10.32
N PRO A 333 -25.84 -16.14 -10.25
CA PRO A 333 -26.90 -16.50 -9.32
C PRO A 333 -26.43 -16.26 -7.88
N PRO A 334 -27.27 -15.66 -7.02
CA PRO A 334 -26.93 -15.42 -5.63
C PRO A 334 -26.81 -16.74 -4.84
N PRO A 335 -25.90 -16.83 -3.87
CA PRO A 335 -25.94 -17.88 -2.85
C PRO A 335 -27.29 -17.89 -2.11
N ALA A 336 -27.72 -19.06 -1.64
CA ALA A 336 -29.05 -19.23 -1.02
C ALA A 336 -29.22 -18.35 0.24
N GLU A 337 -28.12 -18.11 0.94
CA GLU A 337 -28.03 -17.39 2.22
C GLU A 337 -28.32 -15.90 2.08
N VAL A 338 -28.09 -15.31 0.90
CA VAL A 338 -28.33 -13.87 0.67
C VAL A 338 -29.74 -13.59 0.14
N GLY A 339 -30.51 -14.62 -0.24
CA GLY A 339 -31.80 -14.47 -0.93
C GLY A 339 -32.81 -13.56 -0.22
N CYS A 340 -32.85 -13.56 1.12
CA CYS A 340 -33.76 -12.73 1.91
C CYS A 340 -33.38 -11.24 2.00
N ARG A 341 -32.15 -10.87 1.62
CA ARG A 341 -31.60 -9.50 1.70
C ARG A 341 -31.27 -8.87 0.34
N LEU A 342 -31.54 -9.59 -0.75
CA LEU A 342 -31.46 -9.07 -2.11
C LEU A 342 -32.63 -8.13 -2.41
N VAL A 343 -32.31 -6.97 -2.98
CA VAL A 343 -33.29 -6.06 -3.58
C VAL A 343 -32.93 -5.82 -5.04
N TRP A 344 -33.95 -5.69 -5.89
CA TRP A 344 -33.76 -5.17 -7.24
C TRP A 344 -33.27 -3.72 -7.16
N ARG A 345 -32.30 -3.34 -8.00
CA ARG A 345 -31.75 -1.98 -7.94
C ARG A 345 -32.78 -0.96 -8.38
N VAL A 346 -33.15 -0.08 -7.45
CA VAL A 346 -34.11 1.03 -7.69
C VAL A 346 -33.70 1.96 -8.84
N ASP A 347 -32.41 2.01 -9.18
CA ASP A 347 -31.86 2.78 -10.29
C ASP A 347 -32.06 2.14 -11.68
N ASP A 348 -32.41 0.86 -11.74
CA ASP A 348 -32.44 0.06 -12.97
C ASP A 348 -33.88 -0.19 -13.44
N VAL A 349 -34.69 0.89 -13.51
CA VAL A 349 -36.01 0.88 -14.17
C VAL A 349 -35.86 1.07 -15.69
N PRO A 350 -36.77 0.53 -16.54
CA PRO A 350 -36.61 0.49 -18.00
C PRO A 350 -36.27 1.84 -18.66
N GLU A 351 -36.88 2.93 -18.20
CA GLU A 351 -36.68 4.29 -18.73
C GLU A 351 -35.28 4.82 -18.40
N VAL A 352 -34.76 4.48 -17.21
CA VAL A 352 -33.41 4.86 -16.77
C VAL A 352 -32.36 4.01 -17.46
N VAL A 353 -32.62 2.71 -17.66
CA VAL A 353 -31.78 1.80 -18.45
C VAL A 353 -31.65 2.29 -19.90
N GLU A 354 -32.76 2.54 -20.59
CA GLU A 354 -32.78 3.04 -21.98
C GLU A 354 -32.06 4.40 -22.10
N ARG A 355 -32.24 5.30 -21.13
CA ARG A 355 -31.51 6.58 -21.06
C ARG A 355 -29.99 6.37 -20.90
N ARG A 356 -29.57 5.47 -20.00
CA ARG A 356 -28.14 5.15 -19.77
C ARG A 356 -27.49 4.50 -20.98
N ILE A 357 -28.22 3.64 -21.72
CA ILE A 357 -27.77 3.05 -22.98
C ILE A 357 -27.52 4.14 -24.03
N LYS A 358 -28.52 4.99 -24.32
CA LYS A 358 -28.39 6.10 -25.28
C LYS A 358 -27.27 7.07 -24.94
N GLN A 359 -27.09 7.41 -23.66
CA GLN A 359 -26.00 8.26 -23.19
C GLN A 359 -24.62 7.60 -23.38
N ALA A 360 -24.51 6.29 -23.15
CA ALA A 360 -23.27 5.56 -23.36
C ALA A 360 -22.87 5.51 -24.84
N GLU A 361 -23.80 5.14 -25.73
CA GLU A 361 -23.56 5.07 -27.18
C GLU A 361 -23.07 6.41 -27.75
N ALA A 362 -23.82 7.50 -27.51
CA ALA A 362 -23.44 8.83 -27.99
C ALA A 362 -22.09 9.32 -27.42
N SER A 363 -21.70 8.87 -26.23
CA SER A 363 -20.42 9.20 -25.62
C SER A 363 -19.27 8.36 -26.19
N LEU A 364 -19.48 7.06 -26.41
CA LEU A 364 -18.48 6.13 -26.93
C LEU A 364 -18.03 6.53 -28.33
N ASP A 365 -18.96 6.83 -29.24
CA ASP A 365 -18.64 7.25 -30.62
C ASP A 365 -17.78 8.53 -30.62
N SER A 366 -18.14 9.52 -29.78
CA SER A 366 -17.38 10.76 -29.67
C SER A 366 -16.00 10.56 -29.05
N ILE A 367 -15.85 9.65 -28.08
CA ILE A 367 -14.56 9.36 -27.43
C ILE A 367 -13.65 8.59 -28.40
N ALA A 368 -14.19 7.57 -29.07
CA ALA A 368 -13.50 6.78 -30.10
C ALA A 368 -12.88 7.69 -31.16
N ARG A 369 -13.71 8.58 -31.72
CA ARG A 369 -13.30 9.55 -32.73
C ARG A 369 -12.16 10.45 -32.26
N ILE A 370 -12.22 10.96 -31.04
CA ILE A 370 -11.21 11.88 -30.48
C ILE A 370 -9.83 11.20 -30.35
N PHE A 371 -9.79 9.95 -29.87
CA PHE A 371 -8.53 9.21 -29.75
C PHE A 371 -7.98 8.76 -31.12
N SER A 372 -8.84 8.32 -32.03
CA SER A 372 -8.45 7.98 -33.41
C SER A 372 -7.93 9.18 -34.20
N GLU A 373 -8.57 10.35 -34.09
CA GLU A 373 -8.10 11.61 -34.70
C GLU A 373 -6.74 12.07 -34.14
N ALA A 374 -6.42 11.69 -32.89
CA ALA A 374 -5.12 11.94 -32.26
C ALA A 374 -4.06 10.85 -32.53
N GLY A 375 -4.38 9.83 -33.32
CA GLY A 375 -3.45 8.75 -33.68
C GLY A 375 -3.20 7.71 -32.56
N VAL A 376 -4.01 7.71 -31.50
CA VAL A 376 -3.99 6.63 -30.50
C VAL A 376 -4.74 5.42 -31.06
N PRO A 377 -4.20 4.19 -30.99
CA PRO A 377 -4.92 2.98 -31.38
C PRO A 377 -6.23 2.81 -30.60
N VAL A 378 -7.35 2.72 -31.33
CA VAL A 378 -8.69 2.46 -30.79
C VAL A 378 -9.28 1.25 -31.48
N CYS A 379 -9.85 0.31 -30.72
CA CYS A 379 -10.65 -0.78 -31.28
C CYS A 379 -11.89 -1.06 -30.41
N ALA A 380 -12.96 -1.54 -31.03
CA ALA A 380 -14.22 -1.87 -30.38
C ALA A 380 -14.48 -3.38 -30.46
N PHE A 381 -14.91 -3.96 -29.35
CA PHE A 381 -15.13 -5.39 -29.16
C PHE A 381 -16.53 -5.65 -28.63
N ASP A 382 -17.23 -6.59 -29.26
CA ASP A 382 -18.60 -6.95 -28.90
C ASP A 382 -18.62 -8.12 -27.91
N ASN A 383 -18.79 -7.80 -26.63
CA ASN A 383 -18.93 -8.78 -25.55
C ASN A 383 -20.33 -9.41 -25.54
N ALA A 384 -20.67 -10.10 -26.62
CA ALA A 384 -22.01 -10.60 -26.92
C ALA A 384 -22.19 -12.11 -26.68
N ARG A 385 -21.10 -12.88 -26.54
CA ARG A 385 -21.12 -14.36 -26.44
C ARG A 385 -20.38 -14.91 -25.21
N SER A 386 -19.07 -14.66 -25.13
CA SER A 386 -18.16 -15.21 -24.13
C SER A 386 -17.14 -14.15 -23.72
N GLU A 387 -16.92 -13.94 -22.42
CA GLU A 387 -15.88 -13.01 -21.97
C GLU A 387 -14.46 -13.54 -22.22
N LEU A 388 -14.29 -14.86 -22.42
CA LEU A 388 -12.98 -15.45 -22.72
C LEU A 388 -12.56 -15.15 -24.17
N GLU A 389 -13.51 -15.25 -25.11
CA GLU A 389 -13.30 -14.87 -26.52
C GLU A 389 -12.98 -13.39 -26.62
N THR A 390 -13.81 -12.53 -26.01
CA THR A 390 -13.58 -11.09 -25.97
C THR A 390 -12.27 -10.71 -25.28
N PHE A 391 -11.88 -11.41 -24.20
CA PHE A 391 -10.56 -11.21 -23.60
C PHE A 391 -9.42 -11.54 -24.58
N ALA A 392 -9.49 -12.67 -25.28
CA ALA A 392 -8.46 -13.08 -26.23
C ALA A 392 -8.34 -12.10 -27.42
N GLU A 393 -9.46 -11.62 -27.96
CA GLU A 393 -9.50 -10.60 -29.01
C GLU A 393 -8.86 -9.28 -28.56
N ILE A 394 -9.23 -8.78 -27.38
CA ILE A 394 -8.65 -7.56 -26.82
C ILE A 394 -7.16 -7.74 -26.54
N ALA A 395 -6.76 -8.88 -25.98
CA ALA A 395 -5.37 -9.16 -25.66
C ALA A 395 -4.51 -9.21 -26.92
N ALA A 396 -4.97 -9.84 -28.00
CA ALA A 396 -4.28 -9.84 -29.30
C ALA A 396 -4.16 -8.42 -29.92
N PHE A 397 -5.17 -7.57 -29.78
CA PHE A 397 -5.10 -6.18 -30.22
C PHE A 397 -4.09 -5.36 -29.41
N VAL A 398 -4.11 -5.48 -28.07
CA VAL A 398 -3.17 -4.79 -27.17
C VAL A 398 -1.73 -5.28 -27.40
N GLU A 399 -1.55 -6.58 -27.64
CA GLU A 399 -0.28 -7.19 -28.06
C GLU A 399 0.24 -6.58 -29.37
N GLY A 400 -0.62 -6.42 -30.39
CA GLY A 400 -0.23 -5.78 -31.66
C GLY A 400 0.25 -4.33 -31.48
N VAL A 401 -0.38 -3.56 -30.59
CA VAL A 401 0.07 -2.20 -30.24
C VAL A 401 1.40 -2.22 -29.47
N ALA A 402 1.58 -3.19 -28.57
CA ALA A 402 2.79 -3.35 -27.78
C ALA A 402 4.02 -3.66 -28.66
N SER A 403 3.89 -4.61 -29.59
CA SER A 403 4.95 -5.01 -30.52
C SER A 403 5.39 -3.86 -31.43
N ALA A 404 4.45 -3.12 -32.01
CA ALA A 404 4.73 -1.94 -32.83
C ALA A 404 5.39 -0.76 -32.08
N ARG A 405 5.39 -0.80 -30.73
CA ARG A 405 6.07 0.16 -29.85
C ARG A 405 7.46 -0.32 -29.43
N GLY A 406 7.66 -1.64 -29.31
CA GLY A 406 8.97 -2.26 -29.08
C GLY A 406 9.95 -1.96 -30.21
N GLU A 407 9.56 -2.25 -31.45
CA GLU A 407 10.39 -2.03 -32.66
C GLU A 407 10.85 -0.56 -32.82
N ARG A 408 10.10 0.41 -32.29
CA ARG A 408 10.47 1.83 -32.32
C ARG A 408 11.49 2.23 -31.26
N ARG A 409 11.66 1.45 -30.18
CA ARG A 409 12.71 1.68 -29.17
C ARG A 409 14.07 1.19 -29.66
N ASP A 410 14.12 0.03 -30.32
CA ASP A 410 15.37 -0.55 -30.84
C ASP A 410 16.05 0.33 -31.92
N ALA A 411 15.28 1.18 -32.61
CA ALA A 411 15.80 2.10 -33.63
C ALA A 411 16.41 3.40 -33.07
N GLY A 412 16.34 3.64 -31.76
CA GLY A 412 16.69 4.93 -31.15
C GLY A 412 17.40 4.81 -29.82
N ALA A 413 18.70 4.49 -29.87
CA ALA A 413 19.62 4.44 -28.73
C ALA A 413 19.11 3.62 -27.52
N ALA A 414 19.40 2.32 -27.54
CA ALA A 414 19.34 1.51 -26.33
C ALA A 414 20.38 2.03 -25.31
N GLU A 415 19.94 2.88 -24.38
CA GLU A 415 20.36 2.67 -23.00
C GLU A 415 19.74 1.34 -22.56
N GLU A 416 20.59 0.40 -22.15
CA GLU A 416 20.14 -0.82 -21.48
C GLU A 416 19.42 -0.40 -20.19
N VAL A 417 18.10 -0.36 -20.25
CA VAL A 417 17.27 -0.25 -19.04
C VAL A 417 17.41 -1.58 -18.32
N ASP A 418 18.27 -1.59 -17.30
CA ASP A 418 18.47 -2.73 -16.43
C ASP A 418 17.11 -3.20 -15.88
N VAL A 419 16.71 -4.40 -16.27
CA VAL A 419 15.37 -4.93 -16.01
C VAL A 419 15.22 -5.33 -14.53
N GLU A 420 16.31 -5.36 -13.77
CA GLU A 420 16.26 -5.47 -12.30
C GLU A 420 15.73 -4.20 -11.61
N ALA A 421 15.62 -3.06 -12.31
CA ALA A 421 15.24 -1.77 -11.70
C ALA A 421 13.74 -1.37 -11.82
N LEU A 422 12.85 -2.27 -12.27
CA LEU A 422 11.46 -1.93 -12.62
C LEU A 422 10.34 -2.72 -11.91
N CYS A 423 10.68 -3.74 -11.14
CA CYS A 423 10.03 -3.92 -9.83
C CYS A 423 10.76 -3.02 -8.82
N ASP A 424 10.14 -2.70 -7.67
CA ASP A 424 10.89 -2.14 -6.55
C ASP A 424 11.89 -3.19 -6.04
N ALA A 425 13.08 -3.27 -6.64
CA ALA A 425 14.24 -3.93 -6.04
C ALA A 425 14.69 -3.24 -4.74
N ASP A 426 14.21 -2.01 -4.54
CA ASP A 426 14.17 -1.31 -3.26
C ASP A 426 13.40 -2.10 -2.18
N ASP A 427 12.33 -2.82 -2.52
CA ASP A 427 11.61 -3.72 -1.62
C ASP A 427 12.11 -5.18 -1.77
N GLU A 428 13.45 -5.33 -1.76
CA GLU A 428 14.10 -6.56 -1.27
C GLU A 428 13.79 -6.78 0.23
N GLU A 429 12.52 -7.06 0.54
CA GLU A 429 12.16 -8.12 1.48
C GLU A 429 12.36 -9.52 0.84
N CYS A 430 13.30 -9.61 -0.12
CA CYS A 430 14.03 -10.81 -0.51
C CYS A 430 14.87 -11.28 0.68
N VAL A 431 14.17 -11.91 1.62
CA VAL A 431 14.55 -13.25 2.07
C VAL A 431 15.44 -13.93 1.02
N ALA A 432 16.71 -14.17 1.35
CA ALA A 432 17.68 -14.63 0.36
C ALA A 432 17.22 -15.92 -0.31
N ALA A 433 17.30 -15.97 -1.65
CA ALA A 433 16.83 -17.10 -2.44
C ALA A 433 17.83 -18.28 -2.45
N TYR A 434 18.31 -18.69 -1.27
CA TYR A 434 19.25 -19.82 -1.12
C TYR A 434 18.98 -20.66 0.14
N ALA A 435 18.28 -21.78 -0.03
CA ALA A 435 18.75 -23.11 0.40
C ALA A 435 17.82 -24.23 -0.10
N PRO A 436 18.35 -25.16 -0.91
CA PRO A 436 18.26 -26.58 -0.56
C PRO A 436 19.64 -27.24 -0.65
N PRO A 437 19.96 -28.27 0.18
CA PRO A 437 19.15 -29.49 0.22
C PRO A 437 18.98 -30.19 1.59
N GLN A 438 19.25 -29.54 2.73
CA GLN A 438 19.22 -30.23 4.05
C GLN A 438 18.43 -29.53 5.19
N THR A 439 18.00 -28.28 5.04
CA THR A 439 17.22 -27.60 6.09
C THR A 439 15.76 -28.09 6.09
N PRO A 440 15.19 -28.48 7.25
CA PRO A 440 13.77 -28.81 7.38
C PRO A 440 12.87 -27.66 6.91
N ALA A 441 11.76 -27.98 6.22
CA ALA A 441 10.98 -26.97 5.50
C ALA A 441 10.36 -25.88 6.39
N LEU A 442 9.87 -26.22 7.59
CA LEU A 442 9.36 -25.22 8.54
C LEU A 442 10.50 -24.39 9.19
N LEU A 443 11.67 -25.00 9.43
CA LEU A 443 12.84 -24.25 9.89
C LEU A 443 13.32 -23.27 8.81
N TYR A 444 13.38 -23.69 7.54
CA TYR A 444 13.69 -22.82 6.42
C TYR A 444 12.70 -21.65 6.33
N ALA A 445 11.40 -21.89 6.51
CA ALA A 445 10.37 -20.84 6.49
C ALA A 445 10.62 -19.72 7.52
N VAL A 446 11.26 -20.03 8.65
CA VAL A 446 11.60 -19.06 9.72
C VAL A 446 13.02 -18.51 9.61
N ALA A 447 14.00 -19.35 9.28
CA ALA A 447 15.41 -18.98 9.20
C ALA A 447 15.67 -17.93 8.12
N ARG A 448 15.01 -18.09 6.97
CA ARG A 448 15.10 -17.21 5.80
C ARG A 448 14.68 -15.74 6.09
N CYS A 449 13.87 -15.53 7.13
CA CYS A 449 13.43 -14.20 7.57
C CYS A 449 14.32 -13.62 8.69
N ASN A 450 15.43 -14.26 9.02
CA ASN A 450 16.28 -13.93 10.16
C ASN A 450 17.78 -13.81 9.79
N GLU A 451 18.07 -13.56 8.53
CA GLU A 451 19.41 -13.57 7.96
C GLU A 451 20.04 -12.17 7.96
N TYR A 452 21.07 -11.98 8.79
CA TYR A 452 21.92 -10.79 8.85
C TYR A 452 23.22 -11.10 9.62
N ASP A 453 24.30 -10.34 9.36
CA ASP A 453 25.46 -10.29 10.27
C ASP A 453 25.37 -9.03 11.13
N ALA A 454 25.41 -9.20 12.46
CA ALA A 454 25.39 -8.09 13.41
C ALA A 454 26.66 -7.21 13.33
N ALA A 455 27.75 -7.70 12.75
CA ALA A 455 29.00 -6.94 12.56
C ALA A 455 28.91 -5.86 11.47
N ASP A 456 27.87 -5.87 10.63
CA ASP A 456 27.68 -4.89 9.55
C ASP A 456 26.79 -3.69 9.90
N PHE A 457 26.34 -3.61 11.15
CA PHE A 457 25.45 -2.56 11.62
C PHE A 457 25.99 -1.84 12.85
N LEU A 458 25.82 -0.51 12.87
CA LEU A 458 26.09 0.34 14.02
C LEU A 458 24.78 0.67 14.74
N PRO A 459 24.74 0.68 16.09
CA PRO A 459 23.57 1.13 16.84
C PRO A 459 23.15 2.56 16.47
N VAL A 460 21.85 2.80 16.44
CA VAL A 460 21.26 4.15 16.36
C VAL A 460 20.71 4.51 17.73
N LEU A 461 21.10 5.68 18.25
CA LEU A 461 20.64 6.21 19.53
C LEU A 461 19.74 7.44 19.33
N VAL A 462 18.79 7.64 20.24
CA VAL A 462 18.02 8.89 20.37
C VAL A 462 17.98 9.26 21.85
N GLY A 463 18.61 10.37 22.23
CA GLY A 463 18.66 10.80 23.62
C GLY A 463 19.39 9.84 24.57
N GLY A 464 20.32 9.03 24.04
CA GLY A 464 21.08 8.01 24.78
C GLY A 464 20.50 6.59 24.66
N GLU A 465 19.22 6.44 24.35
CA GLU A 465 18.56 5.14 24.22
C GLU A 465 18.75 4.54 22.82
N GLN A 466 18.98 3.23 22.72
CA GLN A 466 19.07 2.56 21.43
C GLN A 466 17.69 2.36 20.80
N VAL A 467 17.53 2.82 19.56
CA VAL A 467 16.25 2.74 18.81
C VAL A 467 16.32 1.91 17.53
N GLY A 468 17.52 1.62 17.03
CA GLY A 468 17.69 0.98 15.73
C GLY A 468 19.15 0.67 15.39
N TRP A 469 19.41 0.51 14.09
CA TRP A 469 20.65 0.01 13.50
C TRP A 469 20.86 0.57 12.07
N VAL A 470 21.97 1.26 11.80
CA VAL A 470 22.35 1.68 10.43
C VAL A 470 23.39 0.72 9.86
N SER A 471 23.30 0.40 8.56
CA SER A 471 24.33 -0.37 7.86
C SER A 471 25.62 0.44 7.68
N ARG A 472 26.74 -0.23 7.38
CA ARG A 472 28.00 0.43 6.98
C ARG A 472 27.82 1.38 5.79
N GLU A 473 26.97 1.00 4.83
CA GLU A 473 26.62 1.81 3.66
C GLU A 473 25.81 3.06 4.04
N MET A 474 24.77 2.89 4.86
CA MET A 474 23.98 4.02 5.35
C MET A 474 24.83 4.98 6.21
N HIS A 475 25.77 4.46 6.99
CA HIS A 475 26.76 5.28 7.71
C HIS A 475 27.66 6.09 6.76
N ALA A 476 28.05 5.55 5.60
CA ALA A 476 28.77 6.30 4.58
C ALA A 476 27.91 7.46 4.03
N HIS A 477 26.64 7.21 3.72
CA HIS A 477 25.68 8.26 3.32
C HIS A 477 25.43 9.31 4.41
N LEU A 478 25.49 8.94 5.69
CA LEU A 478 25.38 9.88 6.81
C LEU A 478 26.65 10.71 7.04
N THR A 479 27.80 10.36 6.47
CA THR A 479 29.08 11.04 6.73
C THR A 479 29.07 12.56 6.50
N PRO A 480 28.45 13.11 5.44
CA PRO A 480 28.31 14.56 5.25
C PRO A 480 27.45 15.25 6.32
N TYR A 481 26.51 14.52 6.94
CA TYR A 481 25.62 15.01 7.99
C TYR A 481 26.29 14.93 9.36
N LEU A 482 26.99 13.83 9.64
CA LEU A 482 27.83 13.63 10.83
C LEU A 482 28.91 14.72 10.93
N ALA A 483 29.52 15.10 9.79
CA ALA A 483 30.51 16.19 9.74
C ALA A 483 29.92 17.59 10.06
N GLN A 484 28.60 17.77 9.97
CA GLN A 484 27.92 19.00 10.37
C GLN A 484 27.56 19.01 11.86
N GLY A 485 27.43 17.84 12.48
CA GLY A 485 27.16 17.68 13.92
C GLY A 485 25.82 18.24 14.40
N ARG A 486 24.82 18.43 13.51
CA ARG A 486 23.52 19.04 13.86
C ARG A 486 22.42 18.00 14.02
N ALA A 487 22.12 17.28 12.95
CA ALA A 487 21.00 16.32 12.93
C ALA A 487 21.42 14.90 13.36
N CYS A 488 22.71 14.60 13.29
CA CYS A 488 23.31 13.39 13.84
C CYS A 488 24.78 13.60 14.19
N GLU A 489 25.30 12.75 15.08
CA GLU A 489 26.72 12.69 15.45
C GLU A 489 27.17 11.23 15.63
N LEU A 490 28.49 10.98 15.61
CA LEU A 490 29.07 9.68 15.88
C LEU A 490 29.60 9.64 17.33
N VAL A 491 28.99 8.83 18.19
CA VAL A 491 29.38 8.71 19.60
C VAL A 491 30.18 7.43 19.84
N THR A 492 31.11 7.49 20.80
CA THR A 492 31.86 6.31 21.27
C THR A 492 31.13 5.66 22.44
N LEU A 493 30.85 4.36 22.33
CA LEU A 493 30.18 3.59 23.38
C LEU A 493 31.16 3.19 24.49
N ASN A 494 31.04 3.85 25.64
CA ASN A 494 31.81 3.54 26.85
C ASN A 494 31.37 2.20 27.47
N SER A 495 31.93 1.09 27.01
CA SER A 495 31.78 -0.22 27.66
C SER A 495 32.77 -0.36 28.81
N ARG A 496 32.27 -0.38 30.05
CA ARG A 496 33.05 -0.43 31.30
C ARG A 496 33.86 -1.72 31.52
N GLU A 497 33.80 -2.68 30.60
CA GLU A 497 34.32 -4.05 30.77
C GLU A 497 35.35 -4.47 29.69
N MET A 498 35.64 -3.63 28.69
CA MET A 498 36.47 -4.02 27.54
C MET A 498 37.97 -3.88 27.76
N LEU A 499 38.57 -4.86 28.45
CA LEU A 499 40.01 -5.13 28.34
C LEU A 499 40.31 -5.82 26.98
N GLY A 500 40.66 -5.03 25.96
CA GLY A 500 41.28 -5.56 24.72
C GLY A 500 40.41 -5.64 23.46
N HIS A 501 39.27 -4.92 23.41
CA HIS A 501 38.45 -4.79 22.19
C HIS A 501 38.48 -3.35 21.65
N GLU A 502 38.29 -3.20 20.33
CA GLU A 502 38.21 -1.90 19.68
C GLU A 502 37.00 -1.06 20.16
N PRO A 503 37.09 0.28 20.16
CA PRO A 503 35.98 1.14 20.52
C PRO A 503 34.78 0.91 19.58
N ARG A 504 33.62 0.60 20.15
CA ARG A 504 32.37 0.54 19.39
C ARG A 504 31.79 1.95 19.24
N TYR A 505 31.30 2.26 18.05
CA TYR A 505 30.65 3.52 17.73
C TYR A 505 29.14 3.33 17.57
N ALA A 506 28.38 4.41 17.74
CA ALA A 506 26.96 4.48 17.44
C ALA A 506 26.62 5.82 16.78
N VAL A 507 25.56 5.86 15.98
CA VAL A 507 25.02 7.11 15.42
C VAL A 507 23.95 7.64 16.36
N SER A 508 24.18 8.82 16.96
CA SER A 508 23.19 9.53 17.75
C SER A 508 22.41 10.47 16.85
N LEU A 509 21.07 10.39 16.87
CA LEU A 509 20.18 11.26 16.10
C LEU A 509 19.66 12.41 16.98
N ALA A 510 19.64 13.61 16.40
CA ALA A 510 19.23 14.86 17.04
C ALA A 510 19.83 15.05 18.45
N PRO A 511 21.18 15.03 18.60
CA PRO A 511 21.86 14.99 19.90
C PRO A 511 21.58 16.22 20.79
N ASP A 512 21.43 17.40 20.17
CA ASP A 512 21.13 18.66 20.87
C ASP A 512 19.64 18.78 21.30
N GLU A 513 18.77 17.88 20.83
CA GLU A 513 17.33 17.99 21.02
C GLU A 513 16.80 17.19 22.23
N VAL A 514 16.14 17.91 23.13
CA VAL A 514 15.60 17.34 24.39
C VAL A 514 14.14 16.91 24.24
N SER A 515 13.38 17.51 23.31
CA SER A 515 11.94 17.24 23.14
C SER A 515 11.67 16.26 21.99
N GLU A 516 10.65 15.40 22.15
CA GLU A 516 10.18 14.49 21.09
C GLU A 516 9.93 15.24 19.78
N ARG A 517 9.22 16.38 19.87
CA ARG A 517 8.92 17.22 18.71
C ARG A 517 10.17 17.78 18.04
N GLY A 518 11.13 18.31 18.80
CA GLY A 518 12.38 18.87 18.25
C GLY A 518 13.25 17.81 17.57
N ARG A 519 13.30 16.60 18.16
CA ARG A 519 13.93 15.42 17.54
C ARG A 519 13.23 15.03 16.25
N THR A 520 11.91 14.96 16.25
CA THR A 520 11.07 14.69 15.07
C THR A 520 11.32 15.72 13.95
N GLU A 521 11.31 17.02 14.26
CA GLU A 521 11.57 18.09 13.28
C GLU A 521 13.02 18.03 12.74
N THR A 522 14.00 17.75 13.61
CA THR A 522 15.42 17.62 13.22
C THR A 522 15.69 16.38 12.35
N VAL A 523 15.12 15.23 12.70
CA VAL A 523 15.26 13.99 11.91
C VAL A 523 14.45 14.08 10.62
N ALA A 524 13.31 14.77 10.57
CA ALA A 524 12.62 15.05 9.32
C ALA A 524 13.47 15.89 8.36
N ALA A 525 14.25 16.86 8.86
CA ALA A 525 15.20 17.61 8.04
C ALA A 525 16.36 16.74 7.53
N LEU A 526 16.86 15.80 8.34
CA LEU A 526 17.86 14.81 7.90
C LEU A 526 17.31 13.90 6.80
N VAL A 527 16.10 13.36 6.98
CA VAL A 527 15.42 12.53 5.97
C VAL A 527 15.20 13.31 4.68
N ALA A 528 14.78 14.58 4.74
CA ALA A 528 14.63 15.42 3.56
C ALA A 528 15.96 15.66 2.82
N GLY A 529 17.07 15.79 3.55
CA GLY A 529 18.42 15.84 2.97
C GLY A 529 18.78 14.53 2.25
N LEU A 530 18.59 13.39 2.92
CA LEU A 530 18.84 12.06 2.35
C LEU A 530 17.98 11.75 1.12
N VAL A 531 16.75 12.30 1.05
CA VAL A 531 15.92 12.27 -0.16
C VAL A 531 16.49 13.14 -1.27
N ALA A 532 16.95 14.36 -0.95
CA ALA A 532 17.57 15.26 -1.93
C ALA A 532 18.90 14.71 -2.49
N ASP A 533 19.65 13.97 -1.68
CA ASP A 533 20.88 13.26 -2.07
C ASP A 533 20.61 11.95 -2.84
N GLY A 534 19.34 11.53 -2.99
CA GLY A 534 18.94 10.31 -3.69
C GLY A 534 19.14 9.01 -2.90
N VAL A 535 19.49 9.08 -1.62
CA VAL A 535 19.70 7.91 -0.73
C VAL A 535 18.37 7.27 -0.34
N ILE A 536 17.36 8.12 -0.08
CA ILE A 536 15.98 7.68 0.16
C ILE A 536 15.15 8.05 -1.07
N ASN A 537 14.66 7.05 -1.78
CA ASN A 537 13.85 7.22 -2.99
C ASN A 537 12.56 8.00 -2.68
N SER A 538 12.41 9.21 -3.23
CA SER A 538 11.29 10.12 -2.97
C SER A 538 9.91 9.52 -3.29
N ARG A 539 9.84 8.54 -4.19
CA ARG A 539 8.61 7.83 -4.58
C ARG A 539 8.07 6.92 -3.49
N THR A 540 8.97 6.43 -2.63
CA THR A 540 8.63 5.48 -1.56
C THR A 540 8.03 6.16 -0.34
N LEU A 541 8.12 7.49 -0.23
CA LEU A 541 7.56 8.30 0.84
C LEU A 541 6.05 8.04 0.96
N ARG A 542 5.58 7.77 2.19
CA ARG A 542 4.16 7.49 2.47
C ARG A 542 3.44 8.66 3.12
N HIS A 543 4.18 9.71 3.52
CA HIS A 543 3.68 10.85 4.30
C HIS A 543 2.99 10.40 5.61
N GLU A 544 3.53 9.32 6.18
CA GLU A 544 3.00 8.62 7.35
C GLU A 544 4.12 8.54 8.38
N LEU A 545 3.87 9.06 9.59
CA LEU A 545 4.84 9.03 10.67
C LEU A 545 4.70 7.76 11.51
N GLN A 546 5.80 7.05 11.72
CA GLN A 546 5.91 5.96 12.68
C GLN A 546 6.58 6.42 13.98
N ASP A 547 6.06 5.91 15.09
CA ASP A 547 6.59 6.16 16.44
C ASP A 547 7.91 5.40 16.65
N VAL A 548 9.00 6.12 16.96
CA VAL A 548 10.30 5.54 17.29
C VAL A 548 10.43 5.44 18.81
N ARG A 549 10.76 4.24 19.31
CA ARG A 549 10.87 3.91 20.74
C ARG A 549 12.22 3.27 21.06
N ALA A 550 12.63 3.29 22.32
CA ALA A 550 13.79 2.51 22.77
C ALA A 550 13.52 1.01 22.54
N ALA A 551 14.55 0.26 22.14
CA ALA A 551 14.42 -1.12 21.71
C ALA A 551 13.82 -2.04 22.78
N ASP A 552 14.13 -1.78 24.05
CA ASP A 552 13.72 -2.50 25.25
C ASP A 552 12.48 -1.92 25.96
N SER A 553 11.93 -0.80 25.46
CA SER A 553 10.75 -0.16 26.05
C SER A 553 9.42 -0.84 25.67
N ASP A 554 8.44 -0.74 26.58
CA ASP A 554 7.08 -1.19 26.33
C ASP A 554 6.45 -0.47 25.13
N PHE A 555 5.59 -1.15 24.37
CA PHE A 555 4.88 -0.50 23.25
C PHE A 555 4.02 0.72 23.70
N GLY A 556 3.56 0.71 24.95
CA GLY A 556 2.82 1.83 25.55
C GLY A 556 3.70 3.03 25.95
N SER A 557 5.03 2.90 25.90
CA SER A 557 5.95 4.01 26.20
C SER A 557 5.80 5.16 25.18
N PRO A 558 5.96 6.43 25.62
CA PRO A 558 6.00 7.56 24.70
C PRO A 558 7.10 7.40 23.65
N PRO A 559 6.87 7.79 22.39
CA PRO A 559 7.92 7.82 21.39
C PRO A 559 9.02 8.83 21.75
N LEU A 560 10.26 8.49 21.42
CA LEU A 560 11.43 9.36 21.56
C LEU A 560 11.51 10.39 20.41
N LEU A 561 11.02 10.01 19.23
CA LEU A 561 10.73 10.83 18.05
C LEU A 561 9.75 10.10 17.13
N ARG A 562 9.33 10.75 16.05
CA ARG A 562 8.63 10.13 14.92
C ARG A 562 9.40 10.33 13.63
N ILE A 563 9.32 9.34 12.75
CA ILE A 563 10.02 9.34 11.47
C ILE A 563 9.08 8.92 10.33
N GLU A 564 9.32 9.44 9.12
CA GLU A 564 8.64 9.00 7.91
C GLU A 564 8.79 7.48 7.71
N ARG A 565 7.67 6.81 7.46
CA ARG A 565 7.57 5.35 7.31
C ARG A 565 8.56 4.77 6.31
N ALA A 566 8.80 5.46 5.18
CA ALA A 566 9.79 5.01 4.19
C ALA A 566 11.24 5.00 4.72
N ALA A 567 11.57 5.90 5.66
CA ALA A 567 12.93 6.03 6.21
C ALA A 567 13.23 5.03 7.34
N VAL A 568 12.21 4.41 7.95
CA VAL A 568 12.32 3.50 9.12
C VAL A 568 13.39 2.40 8.93
N VAL A 569 13.44 1.78 7.75
CA VAL A 569 14.37 0.67 7.45
C VAL A 569 15.83 1.12 7.35
N TYR A 570 16.09 2.36 6.88
CA TYR A 570 17.44 2.91 6.74
C TYR A 570 18.11 3.13 8.10
N PHE A 571 17.33 3.50 9.11
CA PHE A 571 17.78 3.61 10.50
C PHE A 571 17.58 2.31 11.31
N GLY A 572 17.14 1.23 10.66
CA GLY A 572 16.89 -0.08 11.27
C GLY A 572 15.96 -0.05 12.47
N VAL A 573 15.03 0.91 12.50
CA VAL A 573 14.06 1.08 13.59
C VAL A 573 13.02 -0.05 13.52
N PRO A 574 12.67 -0.72 14.64
CA PRO A 574 11.64 -1.75 14.65
C PRO A 574 10.28 -1.22 14.16
N SER A 575 9.77 -1.85 13.10
CA SER A 575 8.42 -1.60 12.58
C SER A 575 7.42 -2.58 13.20
N TYR A 576 6.23 -2.07 13.52
CA TYR A 576 5.18 -2.80 14.21
C TYR A 576 4.02 -3.15 13.28
N GLY A 577 3.34 -4.27 13.56
CA GLY A 577 2.15 -4.70 12.83
C GLY A 577 1.26 -5.61 13.67
N VAL A 578 0.07 -5.88 13.16
CA VAL A 578 -0.94 -6.74 13.79
C VAL A 578 -1.39 -7.81 12.81
N HIS A 579 -1.57 -9.05 13.29
CA HIS A 579 -2.03 -10.17 12.48
C HIS A 579 -3.08 -10.97 13.24
N VAL A 580 -4.18 -11.31 12.58
CA VAL A 580 -5.33 -12.02 13.18
C VAL A 580 -5.57 -13.36 12.50
N ASN A 581 -5.36 -14.44 13.24
CA ASN A 581 -5.65 -15.80 12.83
C ASN A 581 -7.13 -16.12 13.06
N GLY A 582 -7.94 -16.10 12.00
CA GLY A 582 -9.30 -16.61 12.05
C GLY A 582 -9.31 -18.13 11.94
N TYR A 583 -9.99 -18.83 12.85
CA TYR A 583 -10.04 -20.30 12.80
C TYR A 583 -11.41 -20.86 13.25
N VAL A 584 -11.67 -22.10 12.88
CA VAL A 584 -12.87 -22.85 13.28
C VAL A 584 -12.48 -24.18 13.92
N ARG A 585 -13.27 -24.65 14.89
CA ARG A 585 -13.16 -26.01 15.46
C ARG A 585 -13.91 -27.04 14.60
N ASP A 586 -13.65 -28.32 14.85
CA ASP A 586 -14.38 -29.41 14.21
C ASP A 586 -15.81 -29.48 14.77
N PRO A 587 -16.87 -29.21 13.97
CA PRO A 587 -18.25 -29.24 14.46
C PRO A 587 -18.71 -30.65 14.88
N LYS A 588 -17.96 -31.71 14.55
CA LYS A 588 -18.21 -33.09 15.00
C LYS A 588 -17.53 -33.40 16.34
N ARG A 589 -16.61 -32.56 16.80
CA ARG A 589 -15.87 -32.69 18.06
C ARG A 589 -15.84 -31.34 18.80
N PRO A 590 -16.98 -30.81 19.27
CA PRO A 590 -17.05 -29.49 19.91
C PRO A 590 -16.20 -29.37 21.18
N ASP A 591 -15.96 -30.50 21.87
CA ASP A 591 -15.12 -30.56 23.08
C ASP A 591 -13.60 -30.55 22.77
N ASP A 592 -13.20 -30.77 21.51
CA ASP A 592 -11.81 -30.73 21.06
C ASP A 592 -11.42 -29.25 20.80
N PRO A 593 -10.46 -28.67 21.55
CA PRO A 593 -10.05 -27.29 21.36
C PRO A 593 -9.13 -27.08 20.17
N THR A 594 -8.70 -28.16 19.51
CA THR A 594 -7.76 -28.09 18.38
C THR A 594 -8.42 -27.39 17.18
N PRO A 595 -7.77 -26.38 16.57
CA PRO A 595 -8.22 -25.81 15.30
C PRO A 595 -8.40 -26.89 14.23
N HIS A 596 -9.51 -26.85 13.51
CA HIS A 596 -9.80 -27.77 12.40
C HIS A 596 -9.39 -27.15 11.06
N ALA A 597 -9.72 -25.87 10.88
CA ALA A 597 -9.34 -25.08 9.70
C ALA A 597 -9.12 -23.61 10.06
N VAL A 598 -8.32 -22.93 9.25
CA VAL A 598 -8.00 -21.50 9.37
C VAL A 598 -8.49 -20.73 8.14
N TRP A 599 -8.91 -19.48 8.34
CA TRP A 599 -9.20 -18.57 7.25
C TRP A 599 -7.93 -17.87 6.78
N VAL A 600 -7.57 -18.12 5.53
CA VAL A 600 -6.42 -17.52 4.84
C VAL A 600 -6.93 -16.47 3.86
N GLY A 601 -6.39 -15.26 3.92
CA GLY A 601 -6.68 -14.21 2.94
C GLY A 601 -5.77 -14.35 1.73
N VAL A 602 -6.31 -14.26 0.51
CA VAL A 602 -5.50 -14.07 -0.69
C VAL A 602 -5.40 -12.57 -0.96
N ARG A 603 -4.19 -12.02 -0.95
CA ARG A 603 -3.98 -10.57 -1.10
C ARG A 603 -4.44 -10.09 -2.46
N ALA A 604 -5.15 -8.96 -2.50
CA ALA A 604 -5.62 -8.37 -3.74
C ALA A 604 -4.46 -8.08 -4.71
N MET A 605 -4.68 -8.34 -6.00
CA MET A 605 -3.64 -8.15 -7.03
C MET A 605 -3.18 -6.69 -7.19
N CYS A 606 -3.89 -5.72 -6.60
CA CYS A 606 -3.57 -4.29 -6.62
C CYS A 606 -2.69 -3.82 -5.44
N LYS A 607 -2.37 -4.69 -4.47
CA LYS A 607 -1.47 -4.38 -3.35
C LYS A 607 -0.04 -4.18 -3.87
N ALA A 608 0.62 -3.11 -3.43
CA ALA A 608 1.97 -2.75 -3.87
C ALA A 608 3.00 -3.85 -3.55
N THR A 609 2.89 -4.49 -2.38
CA THR A 609 3.74 -5.60 -1.97
C THR A 609 2.96 -6.91 -1.91
N TYR A 610 3.58 -7.99 -2.39
CA TYR A 610 3.04 -9.36 -2.35
C TYR A 610 1.60 -9.52 -2.88
N PRO A 611 1.27 -9.05 -4.10
CA PRO A 611 -0.04 -9.29 -4.71
C PRO A 611 -0.28 -10.79 -4.93
N GLY A 612 -1.50 -11.26 -4.66
CA GLY A 612 -1.91 -12.66 -4.89
C GLY A 612 -1.35 -13.70 -3.91
N LEU A 613 -0.49 -13.33 -2.95
CA LEU A 613 0.04 -14.25 -1.95
C LEU A 613 -0.93 -14.46 -0.78
N TYR A 614 -0.80 -15.60 -0.10
CA TYR A 614 -1.51 -15.90 1.15
C TYR A 614 -1.05 -14.99 2.30
N ASP A 615 -2.03 -14.52 3.05
CA ASP A 615 -1.92 -13.72 4.26
C ASP A 615 -2.88 -14.26 5.34
N GLN A 616 -2.84 -13.69 6.54
CA GLN A 616 -3.81 -14.01 7.59
C GLN A 616 -5.20 -13.46 7.25
N MET A 617 -6.23 -13.86 8.01
CA MET A 617 -7.60 -13.36 7.81
C MET A 617 -7.70 -11.83 7.90
N ALA A 618 -6.86 -11.19 8.73
CA ALA A 618 -6.60 -9.77 8.66
C ALA A 618 -5.16 -9.46 9.11
N ALA A 619 -4.48 -8.51 8.47
CA ALA A 619 -3.10 -8.13 8.79
C ALA A 619 -2.71 -6.70 8.36
N GLY A 620 -2.49 -5.81 9.33
CA GLY A 620 -2.16 -4.40 9.11
C GLY A 620 -0.80 -3.96 9.67
N GLY A 621 -0.24 -2.91 9.08
CA GLY A 621 0.85 -2.15 9.70
C GLY A 621 0.31 -1.33 10.88
N GLN A 622 1.14 -1.04 11.88
CA GLN A 622 0.71 -0.30 13.06
C GLN A 622 0.86 1.22 12.89
N PRO A 623 -0.25 2.00 12.87
CA PRO A 623 -0.17 3.45 12.81
C PRO A 623 0.22 4.05 14.17
N SER A 624 0.85 5.23 14.13
CA SER A 624 1.18 6.06 15.30
C SER A 624 -0.06 6.40 16.13
N GLY A 625 0.07 6.35 17.46
CA GLY A 625 -0.98 6.78 18.39
C GLY A 625 -2.20 5.85 18.55
N MET A 626 -2.21 4.68 17.90
CA MET A 626 -3.23 3.64 18.09
C MET A 626 -2.66 2.47 18.90
N SER A 627 -3.50 1.76 19.67
CA SER A 627 -3.09 0.52 20.33
C SER A 627 -3.14 -0.68 19.38
N LEU A 628 -2.31 -1.69 19.62
CA LEU A 628 -2.26 -2.93 18.82
C LEU A 628 -3.64 -3.62 18.76
N LEU A 629 -4.38 -3.65 19.87
CA LEU A 629 -5.72 -4.26 19.89
C LEU A 629 -6.72 -3.46 19.05
N LEU A 630 -6.75 -2.13 19.17
CA LEU A 630 -7.65 -1.29 18.37
C LEU A 630 -7.34 -1.40 16.88
N ASN A 631 -6.04 -1.49 16.52
CA ASN A 631 -5.64 -1.68 15.13
C ASN A 631 -6.08 -3.06 14.62
N ALA A 632 -5.84 -4.14 15.36
CA ALA A 632 -6.32 -5.47 14.97
C ALA A 632 -7.84 -5.52 14.80
N GLN A 633 -8.61 -4.81 15.63
CA GLN A 633 -10.07 -4.70 15.50
C GLN A 633 -10.49 -3.90 14.26
N LYS A 634 -9.76 -2.83 13.92
CA LYS A 634 -9.93 -2.06 12.67
C LYS A 634 -9.68 -2.96 11.46
N GLU A 635 -8.52 -3.61 11.36
CA GLU A 635 -8.17 -4.43 10.18
C GLU A 635 -9.16 -5.57 9.95
N VAL A 636 -9.63 -6.23 11.01
CA VAL A 636 -10.68 -7.27 10.89
C VAL A 636 -12.02 -6.69 10.41
N GLY A 637 -12.34 -5.44 10.75
CA GLY A 637 -13.52 -4.75 10.24
C GLY A 637 -13.39 -4.33 8.77
N GLU A 638 -12.20 -3.93 8.33
CA GLU A 638 -11.92 -3.40 6.99
C GLU A 638 -11.60 -4.49 5.95
N GLU A 639 -10.72 -5.43 6.27
CA GLU A 639 -10.31 -6.52 5.36
C GLU A 639 -11.30 -7.69 5.37
N ALA A 640 -11.86 -8.04 6.53
CA ALA A 640 -12.65 -9.27 6.74
C ALA A 640 -14.15 -9.05 7.02
N SER A 641 -14.61 -7.80 7.17
CA SER A 641 -16.01 -7.42 7.44
C SER A 641 -16.71 -8.18 8.59
N LEU A 642 -15.97 -8.66 9.59
CA LEU A 642 -16.58 -9.44 10.67
C LEU A 642 -17.40 -8.54 11.61
N PRO A 643 -18.53 -9.03 12.14
CA PRO A 643 -19.41 -8.21 12.96
C PRO A 643 -18.78 -7.93 14.35
N PRO A 644 -19.08 -6.79 15.00
CA PRO A 644 -18.38 -6.35 16.22
C PRO A 644 -18.43 -7.35 17.40
N ASP A 645 -19.47 -8.17 17.50
CA ASP A 645 -19.63 -9.22 18.51
C ASP A 645 -18.68 -10.43 18.26
N ALA A 646 -18.38 -10.73 17.00
CA ALA A 646 -17.31 -11.67 16.65
C ALA A 646 -15.95 -11.06 16.98
N VAL A 647 -15.69 -9.83 16.54
CA VAL A 647 -14.43 -9.11 16.80
C VAL A 647 -14.13 -8.96 18.30
N ALA A 648 -15.15 -8.75 19.14
CA ALA A 648 -15.01 -8.68 20.59
C ALA A 648 -14.53 -9.98 21.27
N ARG A 649 -14.57 -11.13 20.59
CA ARG A 649 -14.06 -12.42 21.09
C ARG A 649 -12.59 -12.67 20.75
N MET A 650 -11.98 -11.81 19.95
CA MET A 650 -10.56 -11.90 19.56
C MET A 650 -9.66 -11.82 20.79
N ARG A 651 -8.62 -12.67 20.83
CA ARG A 651 -7.67 -12.73 21.97
C ARG A 651 -6.25 -12.46 21.50
N PRO A 652 -5.44 -11.67 22.24
CA PRO A 652 -4.01 -11.59 21.99
C PRO A 652 -3.37 -12.94 22.30
N THR A 653 -2.46 -13.40 21.44
CA THR A 653 -1.81 -14.72 21.56
C THR A 653 -0.28 -14.67 21.61
N GLY A 654 0.30 -13.49 21.44
CA GLY A 654 1.73 -13.23 21.62
C GLY A 654 2.25 -12.23 20.60
N ALA A 655 3.48 -12.46 20.16
CA ALA A 655 4.08 -11.74 19.06
C ALA A 655 5.08 -12.62 18.30
N VAL A 656 5.20 -12.38 17.00
CA VAL A 656 6.29 -12.88 16.15
C VAL A 656 7.25 -11.73 15.89
N SER A 657 8.54 -11.93 16.14
CA SER A 657 9.57 -10.93 15.85
C SER A 657 10.74 -11.54 15.10
N TYR A 658 11.20 -10.85 14.07
CA TYR A 658 12.27 -11.31 13.18
C TYR A 658 13.06 -10.12 12.62
N ARG A 659 14.27 -10.39 12.12
CA ARG A 659 15.20 -9.37 11.64
C ARG A 659 16.11 -9.89 10.53
N TYR A 660 16.18 -9.18 9.41
CA TYR A 660 16.99 -9.55 8.25
C TYR A 660 17.59 -8.30 7.60
N ALA A 661 18.73 -8.46 6.94
CA ALA A 661 19.38 -7.40 6.19
C ALA A 661 18.66 -7.16 4.84
N THR A 662 18.61 -5.91 4.41
CA THR A 662 18.23 -5.49 3.05
C THR A 662 19.24 -4.47 2.55
N ARG A 663 19.23 -4.15 1.25
CA ARG A 663 20.06 -3.07 0.68
C ARG A 663 19.84 -1.72 1.40
N LYS A 664 18.60 -1.44 1.81
CA LYS A 664 18.24 -0.20 2.53
C LYS A 664 18.76 -0.17 3.98
N GLY A 665 18.87 -1.31 4.67
CA GLY A 665 19.27 -1.37 6.07
C GLY A 665 18.78 -2.62 6.81
N LEU A 666 18.66 -2.54 8.13
CA LEU A 666 18.30 -3.69 8.98
C LEU A 666 16.79 -3.73 9.24
N SER A 667 16.05 -4.50 8.45
CA SER A 667 14.61 -4.63 8.64
C SER A 667 14.32 -5.42 9.92
N THR A 668 13.81 -4.73 10.95
CA THR A 668 13.31 -5.35 12.19
C THR A 668 11.80 -5.23 12.25
N LYS A 669 11.13 -6.36 12.53
CA LYS A 669 9.67 -6.50 12.45
C LYS A 669 9.14 -7.10 13.75
N ARG A 670 8.15 -6.47 14.36
CA ARG A 670 7.50 -6.90 15.60
C ARG A 670 5.98 -6.97 15.38
N LEU A 671 5.46 -8.19 15.20
CA LEU A 671 4.08 -8.46 14.83
C LEU A 671 3.29 -8.98 16.02
N ALA A 672 2.33 -8.21 16.53
CA ALA A 672 1.41 -8.68 17.55
C ALA A 672 0.42 -9.68 16.93
N THR A 673 0.31 -10.87 17.53
CA THR A 673 -0.58 -11.93 17.05
C THR A 673 -1.85 -12.00 17.88
N PHE A 674 -2.96 -12.20 17.18
CA PHE A 674 -4.27 -12.40 17.76
C PHE A 674 -4.92 -13.62 17.13
N ASP A 675 -5.74 -14.34 17.90
CA ASP A 675 -6.54 -15.45 17.39
C ASP A 675 -8.03 -15.14 17.61
N LEU A 676 -8.85 -15.48 16.63
CA LEU A 676 -10.29 -15.31 16.65
C LEU A 676 -10.98 -16.61 16.21
N GLU A 677 -11.61 -17.28 17.16
CA GLU A 677 -12.44 -18.46 16.90
C GLU A 677 -13.78 -18.01 16.30
N LEU A 678 -14.09 -18.45 15.08
CA LEU A 678 -15.33 -18.16 14.38
C LEU A 678 -16.33 -19.31 14.55
N PRO A 679 -17.62 -19.01 14.84
CA PRO A 679 -18.68 -20.00 14.81
C PRO A 679 -18.82 -20.66 13.43
N SER A 680 -19.17 -21.95 13.40
CA SER A 680 -19.51 -22.65 12.17
C SER A 680 -20.62 -21.90 11.40
N GLY A 681 -20.31 -21.43 10.20
CA GLY A 681 -21.22 -20.65 9.35
C GLY A 681 -20.96 -19.13 9.33
N LEU A 682 -20.05 -18.61 10.15
CA LEU A 682 -19.55 -17.23 9.99
C LEU A 682 -18.27 -17.23 9.13
N SER A 683 -18.35 -16.57 7.97
CA SER A 683 -17.25 -16.43 7.02
C SER A 683 -16.83 -14.95 6.89
N PRO A 684 -15.53 -14.64 6.77
CA PRO A 684 -15.05 -13.29 6.45
C PRO A 684 -15.42 -12.89 5.01
N LEU A 685 -15.59 -11.59 4.79
CA LEU A 685 -15.95 -10.99 3.48
C LEU A 685 -15.05 -9.80 3.18
N CYS A 686 -14.46 -9.75 1.98
CA CYS A 686 -13.59 -8.68 1.53
C CYS A 686 -14.37 -7.35 1.40
N SER A 687 -13.91 -6.25 2.02
CA SER A 687 -14.67 -4.98 2.07
C SER A 687 -14.04 -3.81 1.32
N ASP A 688 -12.73 -3.63 1.49
CA ASP A 688 -11.94 -2.46 1.08
C ASP A 688 -11.18 -2.66 -0.24
N GLY A 689 -10.96 -3.92 -0.63
CA GLY A 689 -10.19 -4.31 -1.82
C GLY A 689 -8.72 -4.61 -1.52
N GLU A 690 -8.34 -4.83 -0.26
CA GLU A 690 -6.99 -5.27 0.11
C GLU A 690 -6.82 -6.80 0.09
N VAL A 691 -7.93 -7.53 0.20
CA VAL A 691 -8.06 -8.99 0.03
C VAL A 691 -8.89 -9.29 -1.22
N GLU A 692 -8.45 -10.23 -2.05
CA GLU A 692 -9.14 -10.70 -3.26
C GLU A 692 -10.30 -11.65 -2.89
N HIS A 693 -10.00 -12.67 -2.09
CA HIS A 693 -10.95 -13.63 -1.53
C HIS A 693 -10.35 -14.32 -0.30
N PHE A 694 -11.20 -15.02 0.46
CA PHE A 694 -10.79 -15.85 1.61
C PHE A 694 -10.94 -17.34 1.30
N GLU A 695 -9.99 -18.14 1.79
CA GLU A 695 -9.99 -19.61 1.70
C GLU A 695 -10.05 -20.21 3.11
N LEU A 696 -10.95 -21.16 3.36
CA LEU A 696 -10.98 -21.93 4.61
C LEU A 696 -10.09 -23.17 4.44
N VAL A 697 -8.86 -23.07 4.93
CA VAL A 697 -7.80 -24.06 4.74
C VAL A 697 -7.75 -25.00 5.95
N GLN A 698 -7.89 -26.31 5.70
CA GLN A 698 -7.72 -27.36 6.70
C GLN A 698 -6.31 -27.32 7.30
N VAL A 699 -6.16 -27.60 8.60
CA VAL A 699 -4.86 -27.52 9.28
C VAL A 699 -3.77 -28.37 8.61
N ASP A 700 -4.11 -29.57 8.13
CA ASP A 700 -3.15 -30.42 7.41
C ASP A 700 -2.67 -29.78 6.10
N GLU A 701 -3.55 -29.07 5.39
CA GLU A 701 -3.19 -28.36 4.15
C GLU A 701 -2.46 -27.04 4.43
N LEU A 702 -2.76 -26.34 5.54
CA LEU A 702 -1.97 -25.22 6.03
C LEU A 702 -0.52 -25.68 6.23
N LEU A 703 -0.33 -26.74 7.02
CA LEU A 703 0.96 -27.34 7.32
C LEU A 703 1.66 -27.96 6.10
N HIS A 704 0.91 -28.49 5.13
CA HIS A 704 1.45 -28.93 3.85
C HIS A 704 1.96 -27.74 3.04
N SER A 705 1.13 -26.70 2.85
CA SER A 705 1.46 -25.51 2.06
C SER A 705 2.68 -24.75 2.59
N LEU A 706 2.85 -24.66 3.91
CA LEU A 706 4.05 -24.04 4.52
C LEU A 706 5.33 -24.84 4.25
N ARG A 707 5.22 -26.17 4.07
CA ARG A 707 6.37 -27.05 3.75
C ARG A 707 6.65 -27.19 2.25
N THR A 708 5.63 -27.18 1.39
CA THR A 708 5.76 -27.49 -0.05
C THR A 708 5.47 -26.32 -0.99
N ARG A 709 4.70 -25.32 -0.54
CA ARG A 709 4.23 -24.17 -1.34
C ARG A 709 4.58 -22.83 -0.66
N LEU A 710 5.70 -22.77 0.06
CA LEU A 710 6.10 -21.60 0.86
C LEU A 710 6.15 -20.28 0.07
N ALA A 711 6.47 -20.32 -1.22
CA ALA A 711 6.46 -19.14 -2.11
C ALA A 711 5.05 -18.56 -2.38
N ALA A 712 3.98 -19.32 -2.12
CA ALA A 712 2.61 -18.82 -2.17
C ALA A 712 2.27 -17.95 -0.94
N TRP A 713 3.09 -17.97 0.11
CA TRP A 713 2.86 -17.18 1.32
C TRP A 713 3.67 -15.89 1.33
N LYS A 714 3.03 -14.78 1.72
CA LYS A 714 3.73 -13.56 2.11
C LYS A 714 4.70 -13.89 3.26
N PRO A 715 5.99 -13.47 3.21
CA PRO A 715 7.01 -14.02 4.10
C PRO A 715 6.71 -13.91 5.58
N ASN A 716 6.17 -12.77 6.02
CA ASN A 716 5.85 -12.54 7.43
C ASN A 716 4.58 -13.28 7.88
N SER A 717 3.62 -13.46 6.98
CA SER A 717 2.40 -14.21 7.21
C SER A 717 2.68 -15.71 7.37
N ALA A 718 3.66 -16.24 6.63
CA ALA A 718 4.17 -17.60 6.84
C ALA A 718 4.71 -17.80 8.27
N LEU A 719 5.47 -16.82 8.81
CA LEU A 719 5.96 -16.90 10.20
C LEU A 719 4.81 -16.93 11.22
N VAL A 720 3.79 -16.09 11.03
CA VAL A 720 2.60 -16.06 11.91
C VAL A 720 1.79 -17.36 11.81
N ALA A 721 1.74 -17.98 10.63
CA ALA A 721 1.10 -19.29 10.45
C ALA A 721 1.88 -20.43 11.14
N VAL A 722 3.22 -20.41 11.10
CA VAL A 722 4.05 -21.35 11.86
C VAL A 722 3.90 -21.12 13.37
N ASP A 723 3.88 -19.86 13.83
CA ASP A 723 3.63 -19.50 15.25
C ASP A 723 2.27 -19.99 15.73
N PHE A 724 1.20 -19.79 14.95
CA PHE A 724 -0.13 -20.35 15.21
C PHE A 724 -0.06 -21.87 15.35
N ALA A 725 0.57 -22.57 14.39
CA ALA A 725 0.67 -24.02 14.40
C ALA A 725 1.46 -24.57 15.58
N VAL A 726 2.52 -23.87 16.02
CA VAL A 726 3.28 -24.18 17.24
C VAL A 726 2.41 -23.98 18.49
N ARG A 727 1.74 -22.83 18.64
CA ARG A 727 0.93 -22.50 19.84
C ARG A 727 -0.27 -23.42 20.03
N HIS A 728 -0.85 -23.91 18.94
CA HIS A 728 -1.99 -24.84 18.97
C HIS A 728 -1.59 -26.32 18.98
N GLY A 729 -0.30 -26.64 19.12
CA GLY A 729 0.19 -28.03 19.20
C GLY A 729 0.08 -28.81 17.87
N LEU A 730 -0.13 -28.11 16.76
CA LEU A 730 -0.26 -28.68 15.40
C LEU A 730 1.12 -29.08 14.83
N VAL A 731 2.20 -28.54 15.39
CA VAL A 731 3.58 -28.96 15.17
C VAL A 731 4.12 -29.62 16.44
N SER A 732 4.52 -30.90 16.36
CA SER A 732 5.13 -31.62 17.48
C SER A 732 6.51 -31.04 17.84
N PRO A 733 6.95 -31.09 19.11
CA PRO A 733 8.36 -30.92 19.49
C PRO A 733 9.34 -31.84 18.76
N ASP A 734 8.86 -32.95 18.17
CA ASP A 734 9.66 -33.85 17.32
C ASP A 734 9.87 -33.32 15.88
N GLU A 735 9.25 -32.21 15.48
CA GLU A 735 9.51 -31.57 14.18
C GLU A 735 11.01 -31.20 14.09
N PRO A 736 11.72 -31.60 13.02
CA PRO A 736 13.14 -31.29 12.88
C PRO A 736 13.41 -29.78 12.95
N GLY A 737 14.17 -29.36 13.98
CA GLY A 737 14.47 -27.95 14.23
C GLY A 737 13.47 -27.19 15.11
N TYR A 738 12.49 -27.87 15.74
CA TYR A 738 11.43 -27.24 16.54
C TYR A 738 11.92 -26.14 17.53
N PHE A 739 12.91 -26.43 18.36
CA PHE A 739 13.43 -25.45 19.33
C PHE A 739 14.06 -24.23 18.65
N GLU A 740 14.62 -24.40 17.46
CA GLU A 740 15.17 -23.29 16.68
C GLU A 740 14.07 -22.48 15.99
N ILE A 741 13.04 -23.13 15.45
CA ILE A 741 11.81 -22.48 14.96
C ILE A 741 11.24 -21.57 16.06
N VAL A 742 11.00 -22.11 17.26
CA VAL A 742 10.45 -21.35 18.40
C VAL A 742 11.34 -20.17 18.79
N ARG A 743 12.67 -20.37 18.82
CA ARG A 743 13.66 -19.30 19.11
C ARG A 743 13.63 -18.20 18.04
N MET A 744 13.62 -18.57 16.76
CA MET A 744 13.77 -17.63 15.64
C MET A 744 12.48 -16.88 15.31
N LEU A 745 11.30 -17.37 15.73
CA LEU A 745 10.04 -16.62 15.75
C LEU A 745 10.02 -15.48 16.80
N ARG A 746 11.09 -15.30 17.58
CA ARG A 746 11.28 -14.27 18.61
C ARG A 746 12.59 -13.48 18.46
N ALA A 747 13.30 -13.63 17.33
CA ALA A 747 14.65 -13.10 17.14
C ALA A 747 14.73 -11.59 16.80
N GLY A 748 13.60 -10.94 16.51
CA GLY A 748 13.49 -9.47 16.40
C GLY A 748 13.19 -8.76 17.74
N GLY A 749 13.35 -9.48 18.85
CA GLY A 749 13.34 -8.94 20.21
C GLY A 749 14.43 -7.91 20.42
#